data_AF-A0A2A5EVE7-F1
#
_entry.id   AF-A0A2A5EVE7-F1
#
_cell.length_a   1.000
_cell.length_b   1.000
_cell.length_c   1.000
_cell.angle_alpha   90.00
_cell.angle_beta   90.00
_cell.angle_gamma   90.00
#
_symmetry.space_group_name_H-M   'P 1'
#
loop_
_entity.id
_entity.type
_entity.pdbx_description
1 polymer ?
#
loop_
_entity_poly.entity_id
_entity_poly.type
_entity_poly.pdbx_seq_one_letter_code
_entity_poly.pdbx_strand_id
1 'polypeptide(L)'
;MSLNIETFKNADLSQGWRPGNNAGGTSLFKALGHPLAAPKGRAIIETLKTFKSVAVYDPTGTIGNFHAYYDLTEIPLEGYYVQRIEDLGQSFLGHDAHPISECAKGTADAVLVLLFDSEKILAPLAHMFPKGATILTLDDMRLPDEMLTNKKNYLDPMNFATNFAFLRDHKGINGSDGLHTRVASANYWSARGAQDPKLWLCLFDEAGEPLATWEQDLPAANCPYAIDSQTVREKFNLDDYQGSLFIHAIRIAGHDVVKYAMDVYGDNGKSLTCTHDANAWPADYYAGMPAADEGEVLTLIVQNSHPMPIPPKSVGFNIVGAQDIAWHEEEIPPFGTKILNVSEMLPQASFPDQIETVAGRYFVRPRYEVVRTKTGQRRMAHGNVERTDLEPNPEIAELAATMGKGYIMPLPVLPTDLFNSTVLPTPMARGEQEMPLRIELMDADGSMVASKYLGRIPRRDHIAIDIDAWLAEESSKLPSGHGHVEFLYDFREGGDANGWLHALGRYEQKSSGHRAETIFGAHIYNTANIYKDEPQSYIGKPPGLTTRLFLRLGDGDKDTLCHLVYPASTPWHETSDTHLILHNANGEPVAEHRIKINCGGSHFWRYHDMFSPEERSRVSVDGKDVGYVIIRDTSCRLFGFHGLINGDTSFCLDHMFGF
;
A
#
# COMPACT_ATOMS: atom_id res chain seq x y z
N MET A 1 23.76 1.42 3.22
CA MET A 1 23.44 0.32 4.16
C MET A 1 21.94 0.06 4.08
N SER A 2 21.51 -1.21 4.00
CA SER A 2 20.08 -1.53 4.09
C SER A 2 19.62 -1.31 5.53
N LEU A 3 18.43 -0.73 5.70
CA LEU A 3 17.81 -0.63 7.01
C LEU A 3 17.40 -2.00 7.48
N ASN A 4 17.89 -2.42 8.65
CA ASN A 4 17.42 -3.65 9.28
C ASN A 4 16.14 -3.38 10.10
N ILE A 5 15.06 -3.03 9.38
CA ILE A 5 13.74 -2.82 9.96
C ILE A 5 12.86 -4.01 9.57
N GLU A 6 12.42 -4.81 10.55
CA GLU A 6 11.38 -5.81 10.30
C GLU A 6 10.04 -5.11 10.06
N THR A 7 9.58 -5.04 8.81
CA THR A 7 8.30 -4.40 8.44
C THR A 7 7.15 -5.40 8.30
N PHE A 8 7.50 -6.68 8.19
CA PHE A 8 6.61 -7.81 7.99
C PHE A 8 7.07 -9.05 8.76
N LYS A 9 6.11 -9.90 9.14
CA LYS A 9 6.39 -11.29 9.49
C LYS A 9 5.54 -12.18 8.61
N ASN A 10 6.17 -13.10 7.88
CA ASN A 10 5.44 -14.18 7.24
C ASN A 10 4.65 -14.94 8.29
N ALA A 11 3.48 -15.46 7.89
CA ALA A 11 2.71 -16.31 8.76
C ALA A 11 3.58 -17.53 9.14
N ASP A 12 3.85 -17.69 10.43
CA ASP A 12 4.37 -18.96 10.95
C ASP A 12 3.26 -20.01 10.79
N LEU A 13 3.38 -20.83 9.76
CA LEU A 13 2.43 -21.89 9.42
C LEU A 13 2.58 -23.13 10.31
N SER A 14 3.54 -23.15 11.25
CA SER A 14 3.77 -24.30 12.14
C SER A 14 2.58 -24.60 13.07
N GLN A 15 1.65 -23.65 13.23
CA GLN A 15 0.43 -23.75 14.03
C GLN A 15 -0.86 -23.80 13.19
N GLY A 16 -0.77 -23.98 11.86
CA GLY A 16 -1.90 -23.99 10.93
C GLY A 16 -2.22 -22.63 10.30
N TRP A 17 -3.44 -22.47 9.76
CA TRP A 17 -3.87 -21.25 9.06
C TRP A 17 -3.91 -20.03 9.99
N ARG A 18 -3.28 -18.92 9.57
CA ARG A 18 -3.45 -17.57 10.14
C ARG A 18 -3.79 -16.58 9.02
N PRO A 19 -4.50 -15.49 9.33
CA PRO A 19 -4.75 -14.44 8.35
C PRO A 19 -3.41 -13.86 7.88
N GLY A 20 -3.09 -14.03 6.60
CA GLY A 20 -1.98 -13.31 5.97
C GLY A 20 -2.26 -11.80 5.96
N ASN A 21 -1.21 -10.98 6.11
CA ASN A 21 -1.14 -9.58 5.69
C ASN A 21 -2.23 -8.57 6.17
N ASN A 22 -3.08 -8.91 7.13
CA ASN A 22 -4.14 -8.02 7.67
C ASN A 22 -3.71 -7.16 8.87
N ALA A 23 -2.42 -7.09 9.17
CA ALA A 23 -1.87 -6.22 10.21
C ALA A 23 -1.25 -5.00 9.54
N GLY A 24 -1.37 -3.81 10.14
CA GLY A 24 -0.81 -2.58 9.59
C GLY A 24 0.73 -2.54 9.52
N GLY A 25 1.44 -3.63 9.80
CA GLY A 25 2.89 -3.71 9.93
C GLY A 25 3.33 -3.91 11.39
N THR A 26 4.63 -3.91 11.65
CA THR A 26 5.18 -4.03 13.01
C THR A 26 4.97 -2.74 13.81
N SER A 27 4.32 -2.84 14.98
CA SER A 27 4.08 -1.69 15.87
C SER A 27 5.37 -1.00 16.31
N LEU A 28 6.45 -1.76 16.53
CA LEU A 28 7.74 -1.21 16.95
C LEU A 28 8.29 -0.21 15.93
N PHE A 29 8.28 -0.59 14.65
CA PHE A 29 8.68 0.27 13.54
C PHE A 29 7.92 1.58 13.55
N LYS A 30 6.58 1.51 13.64
CA LYS A 30 5.71 2.68 13.66
C LYS A 30 5.92 3.55 14.91
N ALA A 31 6.13 2.92 16.07
CA ALA A 31 6.37 3.60 17.33
C ALA A 31 7.68 4.40 17.30
N LEU A 32 8.76 3.79 16.81
CA LEU A 32 10.07 4.42 16.70
C LEU A 32 10.08 5.51 15.61
N GLY A 33 9.39 5.28 14.49
CA GLY A 33 9.34 6.22 13.36
C GLY A 33 8.29 7.33 13.49
N HIS A 34 7.42 7.32 14.51
CA HIS A 34 6.31 8.27 14.61
C HIS A 34 6.83 9.72 14.73
N PRO A 35 6.29 10.71 13.98
CA PRO A 35 6.74 12.10 14.03
C PRO A 35 6.79 12.74 15.42
N LEU A 36 5.84 12.41 16.32
CA LEU A 36 5.85 12.85 17.72
C LEU A 36 6.86 12.12 18.63
N ALA A 37 7.24 10.89 18.28
CA ALA A 37 8.22 10.11 19.05
C ALA A 37 9.65 10.45 18.63
N ALA A 38 9.86 10.77 17.35
CA ALA A 38 11.16 11.05 16.75
C ALA A 38 11.99 12.13 17.47
N PRO A 39 11.46 13.33 17.76
CA PRO A 39 12.19 14.32 18.55
C PRO A 39 12.57 13.83 19.94
N LYS A 40 11.72 13.01 20.59
CA LYS A 40 11.99 12.45 21.92
C LYS A 40 13.08 11.38 21.87
N GLY A 41 13.06 10.51 20.87
CA GLY A 41 14.14 9.54 20.63
C GLY A 41 15.49 10.23 20.41
N ARG A 42 15.52 11.32 19.62
CA ARG A 42 16.73 12.16 19.48
C ARG A 42 17.17 12.77 20.81
N ALA A 43 16.23 13.24 21.63
CA ALA A 43 16.56 13.77 22.96
C ALA A 43 17.15 12.70 23.91
N ILE A 44 16.71 11.44 23.80
CA ILE A 44 17.33 10.32 24.52
C ILE A 44 18.80 10.18 24.09
N ILE A 45 19.07 10.17 22.78
CA ILE A 45 20.46 10.09 22.26
C ILE A 45 21.32 11.24 22.76
N GLU A 46 20.84 12.49 22.65
CA GLU A 46 21.59 13.66 23.12
C GLU A 46 21.84 13.62 24.64
N THR A 47 20.89 13.08 25.41
CA THR A 47 21.08 12.86 26.85
C THR A 47 22.14 11.79 27.10
N LEU A 48 22.12 10.68 26.37
CA LEU A 48 23.10 9.59 26.49
C LEU A 48 24.53 10.05 26.20
N LYS A 49 24.72 10.95 25.23
CA LYS A 49 26.02 11.57 24.90
C LYS A 49 26.64 12.37 26.05
N THR A 50 25.84 12.80 27.04
CA THR A 50 26.35 13.56 28.20
C THR A 50 27.00 12.69 29.27
N PHE A 51 26.74 11.38 29.28
CA PHE A 51 27.34 10.43 30.22
C PHE A 51 28.73 9.99 29.73
N LYS A 52 29.62 9.59 30.63
CA LYS A 52 30.98 9.15 30.24
C LYS A 52 30.99 7.70 29.78
N SER A 53 30.01 6.92 30.20
CA SER A 53 29.91 5.49 29.94
C SER A 53 28.44 5.07 29.98
N VAL A 54 28.00 4.38 28.93
CA VAL A 54 26.61 3.92 28.77
C VAL A 54 26.59 2.42 28.53
N ALA A 55 25.76 1.70 29.26
CA ALA A 55 25.40 0.31 28.95
C ALA A 55 24.09 0.28 28.16
N VAL A 56 23.93 -0.68 27.24
CA VAL A 56 22.65 -0.95 26.58
C VAL A 56 22.11 -2.29 27.04
N TYR A 57 20.86 -2.31 27.48
CA TYR A 57 20.12 -3.52 27.78
C TYR A 57 19.02 -3.75 26.72
N ASP A 58 19.17 -4.82 25.94
CA ASP A 58 18.26 -5.23 24.88
C ASP A 58 17.61 -6.59 25.19
N PRO A 59 16.53 -6.60 25.98
CA PRO A 59 15.86 -7.85 26.35
C PRO A 59 15.10 -8.52 25.21
N THR A 60 14.83 -7.79 24.12
CA THR A 60 13.94 -8.23 23.03
C THR A 60 14.62 -8.31 21.66
N GLY A 61 15.93 -8.07 21.56
CA GLY A 61 16.68 -8.12 20.30
C GLY A 61 16.31 -6.98 19.34
N THR A 62 16.02 -5.79 19.88
CA THR A 62 15.53 -4.63 19.13
C THR A 62 16.59 -3.57 18.85
N ILE A 63 17.82 -3.75 19.32
CA ILE A 63 18.90 -2.77 19.20
C ILE A 63 19.17 -2.36 17.75
N GLY A 64 19.11 -3.30 16.80
CA GLY A 64 19.26 -3.01 15.37
C GLY A 64 18.17 -2.06 14.84
N ASN A 65 16.91 -2.27 15.26
CA ASN A 65 15.79 -1.41 14.85
C ASN A 65 15.90 -0.01 15.48
N PHE A 66 16.30 0.08 16.75
CA PHE A 66 16.48 1.37 17.42
C PHE A 66 17.64 2.15 16.80
N HIS A 67 18.79 1.49 16.63
CA HIS A 67 20.00 2.07 16.04
C HIS A 67 19.77 2.59 14.61
N ALA A 68 18.94 1.89 13.83
CA ALA A 68 18.58 2.30 12.49
C ALA A 68 17.93 3.70 12.45
N TYR A 69 17.17 4.10 13.46
CA TYR A 69 16.55 5.42 13.55
C TYR A 69 17.35 6.43 14.36
N TYR A 70 18.01 5.94 15.40
CA TYR A 70 18.67 6.75 16.41
C TYR A 70 20.10 6.23 16.56
N ASP A 71 21.01 6.86 15.83
CA ASP A 71 22.40 6.44 15.75
C ASP A 71 23.03 6.37 17.15
N LEU A 72 23.60 5.19 17.47
CA LEU A 72 24.23 4.88 18.75
C LEU A 72 25.77 4.95 18.66
N THR A 73 26.34 5.20 17.48
CA THR A 73 27.79 5.18 17.24
C THR A 73 28.56 6.24 18.02
N GLU A 74 27.91 7.38 18.30
CA GLU A 74 28.50 8.49 19.05
C GLU A 74 28.35 8.36 20.57
N ILE A 75 27.68 7.32 21.07
CA ILE A 75 27.51 7.09 22.51
C ILE A 75 28.71 6.32 23.05
N PRO A 76 29.26 6.67 24.22
CA PRO A 76 30.37 5.94 24.83
C PRO A 76 29.89 4.60 25.41
N LEU A 77 29.64 3.63 24.53
CA LEU A 77 29.17 2.30 24.88
C LEU A 77 30.22 1.56 25.71
N GLU A 78 29.79 0.99 26.84
CA GLU A 78 30.64 0.18 27.73
C GLU A 78 30.28 -1.30 27.68
N GLY A 79 29.00 -1.61 27.54
CA GLY A 79 28.54 -3.00 27.49
C GLY A 79 27.21 -3.14 26.77
N TYR A 80 27.05 -4.30 26.11
CA TYR A 80 25.82 -4.75 25.49
C TYR A 80 25.27 -5.94 26.28
N TYR A 81 24.08 -5.79 26.84
CA TYR A 81 23.47 -6.77 27.72
C TYR A 81 22.16 -7.27 27.15
N VAL A 82 21.95 -8.59 27.21
CA VAL A 82 20.75 -9.28 26.70
C VAL A 82 20.10 -10.12 27.79
N GLN A 83 18.83 -10.47 27.58
CA GLN A 83 18.09 -11.33 28.50
C GLN A 83 18.00 -12.79 28.03
N ARG A 84 17.92 -13.00 26.72
CA ARG A 84 17.78 -14.31 26.10
C ARG A 84 19.15 -14.96 25.94
N ILE A 85 19.25 -16.23 26.31
CA ILE A 85 20.50 -17.00 26.18
C ILE A 85 20.84 -17.20 24.69
N GLU A 86 19.83 -17.30 23.84
CA GLU A 86 19.99 -17.42 22.38
C GLU A 86 20.69 -16.19 21.76
N ASP A 87 20.65 -15.05 22.43
CA ASP A 87 21.20 -13.79 21.93
C ASP A 87 22.65 -13.54 22.39
N LEU A 88 23.24 -14.39 23.25
CA LEU A 88 24.63 -14.24 23.76
C LEU A 88 25.72 -14.36 22.68
N GLY A 89 25.39 -14.92 21.51
CA GLY A 89 26.30 -14.97 20.37
C GLY A 89 26.33 -13.69 19.53
N GLN A 90 25.49 -12.70 19.86
CA GLN A 90 25.41 -11.44 19.12
C GLN A 90 26.48 -10.46 19.57
N SER A 91 26.75 -9.46 18.74
CA SER A 91 27.56 -8.30 19.08
C SER A 91 26.95 -7.03 18.51
N PHE A 92 27.24 -5.91 19.15
CA PHE A 92 26.78 -4.60 18.72
C PHE A 92 27.87 -3.54 18.92
N LEU A 93 28.19 -2.79 17.86
CA LEU A 93 29.26 -1.77 17.84
C LEU A 93 30.59 -2.22 18.46
N GLY A 94 30.95 -3.50 18.26
CA GLY A 94 32.21 -4.07 18.79
C GLY A 94 32.14 -4.62 20.22
N HIS A 95 30.97 -4.60 20.87
CA HIS A 95 30.73 -5.21 22.18
C HIS A 95 29.96 -6.52 22.02
N ASP A 96 30.48 -7.59 22.62
CA ASP A 96 29.78 -8.88 22.68
C ASP A 96 28.58 -8.80 23.63
N ALA A 97 27.54 -9.58 23.34
CA ALA A 97 26.36 -9.67 24.19
C ALA A 97 26.68 -10.41 25.51
N HIS A 98 26.42 -9.75 26.63
CA HIS A 98 26.55 -10.32 27.97
C HIS A 98 25.17 -10.59 28.59
N PRO A 99 25.02 -11.58 29.49
CA PRO A 99 23.77 -11.77 30.20
C PRO A 99 23.50 -10.61 31.16
N ILE A 100 22.25 -10.18 31.30
CA ILE A 100 21.84 -9.08 32.20
C ILE A 100 22.33 -9.26 33.66
N SER A 101 22.53 -10.49 34.12
CA SER A 101 23.09 -10.79 35.44
C SER A 101 24.52 -10.25 35.66
N GLU A 102 25.23 -9.91 34.58
CA GLU A 102 26.57 -9.32 34.64
C GLU A 102 26.56 -7.78 34.60
N CYS A 103 25.42 -7.16 34.28
CA CYS A 103 25.32 -5.70 34.12
C CYS A 103 25.68 -4.93 35.39
N ALA A 104 25.28 -5.43 36.57
CA ALA A 104 25.61 -4.81 37.86
C ALA A 104 27.13 -4.76 38.18
N LYS A 105 27.95 -5.55 37.47
CA LYS A 105 29.41 -5.55 37.61
C LYS A 105 30.08 -4.44 36.77
N GLY A 106 29.37 -3.88 35.80
CA GLY A 106 29.83 -2.80 34.94
C GLY A 106 29.96 -1.48 35.69
N THR A 107 30.57 -0.49 35.04
CA THR A 107 30.80 0.85 35.60
C THR A 107 30.04 1.95 34.87
N ALA A 108 29.02 1.59 34.08
CA ALA A 108 28.26 2.56 33.30
C ALA A 108 27.56 3.60 34.19
N ASP A 109 27.64 4.87 33.77
CA ASP A 109 26.96 5.99 34.41
C ASP A 109 25.47 6.04 34.06
N ALA A 110 25.10 5.45 32.91
CA ALA A 110 23.73 5.31 32.47
C ALA A 110 23.49 3.95 31.80
N VAL A 111 22.24 3.49 31.83
CA VAL A 111 21.78 2.31 31.11
C VAL A 111 20.62 2.72 30.21
N LEU A 112 20.78 2.54 28.90
CA LEU A 112 19.67 2.59 27.96
C LEU A 112 18.99 1.23 27.93
N VAL A 113 17.72 1.19 28.34
CA VAL A 113 16.88 0.01 28.28
C VAL A 113 15.96 0.10 27.07
N LEU A 114 16.09 -0.84 26.14
CA LEU A 114 15.27 -0.91 24.93
C LEU A 114 13.92 -1.57 25.20
N LEU A 115 13.11 -0.97 26.08
CA LEU A 115 11.75 -1.41 26.40
C LEU A 115 10.79 -0.22 26.54
N PHE A 116 9.59 -0.42 25.98
CA PHE A 116 8.37 0.30 26.37
C PHE A 116 7.65 -0.47 27.48
N ASP A 117 6.76 0.21 28.22
CA ASP A 117 6.03 -0.35 29.37
C ASP A 117 6.98 -0.96 30.42
N SER A 118 8.11 -0.28 30.63
CA SER A 118 9.29 -0.84 31.28
C SER A 118 9.15 -0.96 32.80
N GLU A 119 8.37 -0.09 33.44
CA GLU A 119 8.31 0.04 34.91
C GLU A 119 8.11 -1.30 35.63
N LYS A 120 7.10 -2.09 35.20
CA LYS A 120 6.78 -3.39 35.82
C LYS A 120 7.85 -4.46 35.54
N ILE A 121 8.51 -4.38 34.40
CA ILE A 121 9.53 -5.33 33.97
C ILE A 121 10.84 -5.06 34.71
N LEU A 122 11.19 -3.77 34.89
CA LEU A 122 12.44 -3.35 35.49
C LEU A 122 12.43 -3.38 37.02
N ALA A 123 11.27 -3.19 37.67
CA ALA A 123 11.17 -3.24 39.13
C ALA A 123 11.84 -4.48 39.78
N PRO A 124 11.59 -5.73 39.33
CA PRO A 124 12.29 -6.90 39.89
C PRO A 124 13.77 -7.01 39.48
N LEU A 125 14.18 -6.35 38.39
CA LEU A 125 15.54 -6.38 37.85
C LEU A 125 16.43 -5.23 38.34
N ALA A 126 15.89 -4.29 39.12
CA ALA A 126 16.59 -3.07 39.52
C ALA A 126 17.99 -3.32 40.15
N HIS A 127 18.13 -4.42 40.90
CA HIS A 127 19.39 -4.82 41.54
C HIS A 127 20.45 -5.37 40.57
N MET A 128 20.08 -5.63 39.31
CA MET A 128 20.97 -6.11 38.26
C MET A 128 21.63 -4.99 37.46
N PHE A 129 21.28 -3.72 37.68
CA PHE A 129 21.93 -2.57 37.03
C PHE A 129 23.05 -1.97 37.89
N PRO A 130 24.04 -1.27 37.29
CA PRO A 130 25.10 -0.62 38.03
C PRO A 130 24.55 0.36 39.08
N LYS A 131 25.14 0.33 40.27
CA LYS A 131 24.65 1.15 41.40
C LYS A 131 24.83 2.64 41.10
N GLY A 132 23.72 3.38 41.10
CA GLY A 132 23.72 4.82 40.86
C GLY A 132 23.70 5.23 39.38
N ALA A 133 23.64 4.26 38.46
CA ALA A 133 23.44 4.55 37.05
C ALA A 133 22.07 5.18 36.81
N THR A 134 22.02 6.13 35.87
CA THR A 134 20.75 6.69 35.37
C THR A 134 20.12 5.70 34.39
N ILE A 135 18.89 5.29 34.65
CA ILE A 135 18.16 4.39 33.75
C ILE A 135 17.30 5.21 32.81
N LEU A 136 17.53 5.09 31.50
CA LEU A 136 16.70 5.66 30.45
C LEU A 136 15.98 4.52 29.74
N THR A 137 14.72 4.74 29.36
CA THR A 137 13.89 3.70 28.73
C THR A 137 13.18 4.25 27.50
N LEU A 138 12.57 3.38 26.69
CA LEU A 138 11.77 3.86 25.56
C LEU A 138 10.44 4.48 26.02
N ASP A 139 10.04 4.37 27.30
CA ASP A 139 8.86 5.06 27.82
C ASP A 139 8.96 6.59 27.64
N ASP A 140 10.18 7.15 27.67
CA ASP A 140 10.44 8.58 27.50
C ASP A 140 10.11 9.11 26.10
N MET A 141 10.01 8.23 25.11
CA MET A 141 9.65 8.58 23.73
C MET A 141 8.22 8.17 23.34
N ARG A 142 7.39 7.75 24.31
CA ARG A 142 6.01 7.37 24.03
C ARG A 142 5.17 8.50 23.47
N LEU A 143 4.18 8.13 22.65
CA LEU A 143 3.04 8.99 22.35
C LEU A 143 2.24 9.31 23.62
N PRO A 144 1.56 10.47 23.67
CA PRO A 144 0.65 10.79 24.76
C PRO A 144 -0.47 9.74 24.93
N ASP A 145 -0.83 9.44 26.17
CA ASP A 145 -1.81 8.41 26.52
C ASP A 145 -3.21 8.69 25.93
N GLU A 146 -3.57 9.94 25.66
CA GLU A 146 -4.82 10.35 25.03
C GLU A 146 -4.94 9.94 23.56
N MET A 147 -3.84 9.60 22.89
CA MET A 147 -3.81 9.08 21.53
C MET A 147 -3.98 7.56 21.49
N LEU A 148 -3.66 6.86 22.58
CA LEU A 148 -3.60 5.40 22.62
C LEU A 148 -4.99 4.77 22.76
N THR A 149 -5.25 3.78 21.91
CA THR A 149 -6.41 2.89 22.02
C THR A 149 -6.25 1.91 23.18
N ASN A 150 -5.07 1.29 23.31
CA ASN A 150 -4.70 0.40 24.40
C ASN A 150 -3.54 0.98 25.22
N LYS A 151 -3.88 1.60 26.34
CA LYS A 151 -2.90 2.20 27.26
C LYS A 151 -2.07 1.19 28.06
N LYS A 152 -2.47 -0.09 28.08
CA LYS A 152 -1.80 -1.13 28.89
C LYS A 152 -0.68 -1.84 28.14
N ASN A 153 -0.66 -1.71 26.81
CA ASN A 153 0.34 -2.29 25.93
C ASN A 153 0.62 -1.25 24.85
N TYR A 154 1.71 -0.49 25.02
CA TYR A 154 2.06 0.60 24.13
C TYR A 154 2.22 0.11 22.68
N LEU A 155 2.84 -1.06 22.48
CA LEU A 155 3.06 -1.67 21.16
C LEU A 155 1.85 -2.45 20.61
N ASP A 156 0.66 -2.29 21.20
CA ASP A 156 -0.57 -2.81 20.60
C ASP A 156 -0.77 -2.22 19.19
N PRO A 157 -1.04 -3.03 18.15
CA PRO A 157 -1.25 -2.52 16.79
C PRO A 157 -2.32 -1.43 16.69
N MET A 158 -3.37 -1.47 17.55
CA MET A 158 -4.42 -0.46 17.56
C MET A 158 -3.95 0.93 18.02
N ASN A 159 -2.74 1.05 18.57
CA ASN A 159 -2.12 2.33 18.90
C ASN A 159 -1.39 2.99 17.72
N PHE A 160 -1.24 2.28 16.59
CA PHE A 160 -0.42 2.72 15.46
C PHE A 160 -1.09 2.44 14.11
N ALA A 161 -2.35 2.88 13.95
CA ALA A 161 -2.98 2.90 12.63
C ALA A 161 -2.49 4.11 11.83
N THR A 162 -1.37 3.92 11.13
CA THR A 162 -0.67 4.99 10.43
C THR A 162 -0.56 4.70 8.93
N ASN A 163 -0.53 5.76 8.12
CA ASN A 163 -0.22 5.69 6.68
C ASN A 163 0.32 7.04 6.15
N PHE A 164 0.93 7.04 4.97
CA PHE A 164 1.47 8.22 4.29
C PHE A 164 0.75 8.46 2.96
N ALA A 165 0.20 9.66 2.76
CA ALA A 165 -0.36 10.08 1.49
C ALA A 165 0.50 11.18 0.85
N PHE A 166 0.53 11.25 -0.48
CA PHE A 166 1.15 12.36 -1.20
C PHE A 166 0.14 13.50 -1.34
N LEU A 167 0.47 14.70 -0.85
CA LEU A 167 -0.37 15.89 -1.03
C LEU A 167 0.40 16.94 -1.83
N ARG A 168 -0.28 17.51 -2.83
CA ARG A 168 0.22 18.59 -3.66
C ARG A 168 -0.90 19.61 -3.86
N ASP A 169 -0.57 20.88 -3.69
CA ASP A 169 -1.42 21.98 -4.09
C ASP A 169 -0.59 23.05 -4.79
N HIS A 170 -0.82 23.21 -6.10
CA HIS A 170 -0.23 24.29 -6.87
C HIS A 170 -1.31 25.07 -7.59
N LYS A 171 -1.19 26.40 -7.56
CA LYS A 171 -2.03 27.26 -8.38
C LYS A 171 -1.55 27.21 -9.82
N GLY A 172 -2.48 27.17 -10.77
CA GLY A 172 -2.14 27.42 -12.18
C GLY A 172 -1.58 28.83 -12.37
N ILE A 173 -0.41 28.98 -13.01
CA ILE A 173 0.21 30.27 -13.32
C ILE A 173 0.59 30.31 -14.80
N ASN A 174 0.31 31.42 -15.49
CA ASN A 174 0.76 31.67 -16.87
C ASN A 174 0.47 30.54 -17.87
N GLY A 175 -0.70 29.88 -17.73
CA GLY A 175 -1.10 28.78 -18.61
C GLY A 175 -0.67 27.38 -18.15
N SER A 176 -0.02 27.25 -16.98
CA SER A 176 0.12 25.94 -16.31
C SER A 176 -1.19 25.54 -15.64
N ASP A 177 -1.46 24.23 -15.65
CA ASP A 177 -2.57 23.64 -14.89
C ASP A 177 -2.32 23.77 -13.39
N GLY A 178 -3.36 24.10 -12.61
CA GLY A 178 -3.32 23.84 -11.17
C GLY A 178 -3.32 22.33 -10.93
N LEU A 179 -2.73 21.90 -9.82
CA LEU A 179 -2.67 20.47 -9.46
C LEU A 179 -2.97 20.31 -7.98
N HIS A 180 -3.92 19.44 -7.68
CA HIS A 180 -4.53 19.28 -6.37
C HIS A 180 -4.62 17.81 -6.00
N THR A 181 -4.56 17.51 -4.71
CA THR A 181 -4.73 16.16 -4.17
C THR A 181 -5.95 16.11 -3.24
N ARG A 182 -6.75 15.05 -3.36
CA ARG A 182 -7.79 14.71 -2.40
C ARG A 182 -7.61 13.30 -1.87
N VAL A 183 -7.54 13.16 -0.55
CA VAL A 183 -7.57 11.85 0.15
C VAL A 183 -8.97 11.63 0.68
N ALA A 184 -9.60 10.51 0.34
CA ALA A 184 -10.97 10.17 0.73
C ALA A 184 -11.08 8.80 1.39
N SER A 185 -11.89 8.70 2.44
CA SER A 185 -12.19 7.44 3.15
C SER A 185 -13.50 7.57 3.93
N ALA A 186 -13.80 6.62 4.82
CA ALA A 186 -14.98 6.63 5.70
C ALA A 186 -14.63 6.19 7.12
N ASN A 187 -15.40 6.66 8.11
CA ASN A 187 -15.20 6.26 9.51
C ASN A 187 -15.80 4.87 9.80
N TYR A 188 -15.11 3.83 9.34
CA TYR A 188 -15.47 2.44 9.63
C TYR A 188 -15.09 1.98 11.04
N TRP A 189 -14.18 2.68 11.74
CA TRP A 189 -13.79 2.33 13.11
C TRP A 189 -14.93 2.53 14.11
N SER A 190 -15.73 3.59 13.97
CA SER A 190 -16.89 3.81 14.84
C SER A 190 -17.96 2.72 14.68
N ALA A 191 -18.09 2.14 13.47
CA ALA A 191 -18.96 0.98 13.26
C ALA A 191 -18.46 -0.29 13.99
N ARG A 192 -17.20 -0.29 14.44
CA ARG A 192 -16.58 -1.33 15.28
C ARG A 192 -16.56 -0.97 16.77
N GLY A 193 -17.22 0.13 17.16
CA GLY A 193 -17.38 0.54 18.56
C GLY A 193 -16.34 1.55 19.06
N ALA A 194 -15.50 2.11 18.19
CA ALA A 194 -14.59 3.19 18.56
C ALA A 194 -15.36 4.38 19.16
N GLN A 195 -14.84 4.95 20.25
CA GLN A 195 -15.43 6.11 20.93
C GLN A 195 -14.56 7.33 20.65
N ASP A 196 -15.13 8.36 20.01
CA ASP A 196 -14.42 9.59 19.62
C ASP A 196 -13.10 9.32 18.84
N PRO A 197 -13.13 8.53 17.75
CA PRO A 197 -11.94 8.35 16.94
C PRO A 197 -11.61 9.64 16.21
N LYS A 198 -10.31 9.92 16.04
CA LYS A 198 -9.81 11.13 15.36
C LYS A 198 -8.66 10.78 14.42
N LEU A 199 -8.31 11.72 13.57
CA LEU A 199 -7.05 11.70 12.85
C LEU A 199 -6.10 12.70 13.48
N TRP A 200 -4.88 12.27 13.79
CA TRP A 200 -3.74 13.15 13.97
C TRP A 200 -2.97 13.20 12.65
N LEU A 201 -2.72 14.43 12.17
CA LEU A 201 -2.23 14.69 10.81
C LEU A 201 -1.01 15.59 10.87
N CYS A 202 0.02 15.24 10.09
CA CYS A 202 1.24 16.03 9.95
C CYS A 202 1.63 16.11 8.48
N LEU A 203 1.57 17.31 7.89
CA LEU A 203 2.01 17.58 6.53
C LEU A 203 3.46 18.05 6.56
N PHE A 204 4.33 17.33 5.87
CA PHE A 204 5.73 17.68 5.63
C PHE A 204 5.91 18.24 4.22
N ASP A 205 6.84 19.17 4.06
CA ASP A 205 7.28 19.65 2.74
C ASP A 205 8.31 18.71 2.08
N GLU A 206 8.90 19.17 0.97
CA GLU A 206 9.96 18.45 0.26
C GLU A 206 11.24 18.27 1.09
N ALA A 207 11.56 19.24 1.95
CA ALA A 207 12.70 19.19 2.85
C ALA A 207 12.44 18.32 4.10
N GLY A 208 11.20 17.87 4.29
CA GLY A 208 10.79 17.09 5.45
C GLY A 208 10.46 17.93 6.68
N GLU A 209 10.33 19.24 6.51
CA GLU A 209 9.93 20.15 7.59
C GLU A 209 8.40 20.14 7.74
N PRO A 210 7.87 20.12 8.98
CA PRO A 210 6.43 20.18 9.21
C PRO A 210 5.85 21.53 8.73
N LEU A 211 4.99 21.51 7.72
CA LEU A 211 4.21 22.67 7.27
C LEU A 211 3.00 22.91 8.17
N ALA A 212 2.33 21.82 8.57
CA ALA A 212 1.14 21.89 9.40
C ALA A 212 0.93 20.60 10.20
N THR A 213 0.39 20.75 11.41
CA THR A 213 -0.03 19.62 12.26
C THR A 213 -1.39 19.94 12.86
N TRP A 214 -2.32 18.98 12.81
CA TRP A 214 -3.65 19.15 13.42
C TRP A 214 -4.31 17.83 13.80
N GLU A 215 -5.27 17.93 14.71
CA GLU A 215 -6.26 16.88 14.93
C GLU A 215 -7.52 17.18 14.12
N GLN A 216 -8.13 16.14 13.57
CA GLN A 216 -9.38 16.22 12.85
C GLN A 216 -10.34 15.18 13.42
N ASP A 217 -11.50 15.66 13.87
CA ASP A 217 -12.59 14.80 14.31
C ASP A 217 -13.07 13.95 13.13
N LEU A 218 -13.23 12.64 13.35
CA LEU A 218 -13.91 11.81 12.37
C LEU A 218 -15.42 12.04 12.47
N PRO A 219 -16.15 12.00 11.36
CA PRO A 219 -17.60 12.16 11.36
C PRO A 219 -18.28 10.96 12.02
N ALA A 220 -19.61 10.90 12.07
CA ALA A 220 -20.32 9.77 12.68
C ALA A 220 -20.00 8.42 12.01
N ALA A 221 -20.44 7.32 12.61
CA ALA A 221 -20.13 5.97 12.12
C ALA A 221 -20.54 5.79 10.65
N ASN A 222 -19.64 5.23 9.84
CA ASN A 222 -19.75 5.06 8.40
C ASN A 222 -19.85 6.36 7.57
N CYS A 223 -19.89 7.54 8.18
CA CYS A 223 -19.84 8.78 7.42
C CYS A 223 -18.51 8.88 6.64
N PRO A 224 -18.53 9.37 5.40
CA PRO A 224 -17.34 9.60 4.61
C PRO A 224 -16.63 10.88 5.08
N TYR A 225 -15.32 10.94 4.83
CA TYR A 225 -14.52 12.14 5.05
C TYR A 225 -13.49 12.31 3.93
N ALA A 226 -13.00 13.54 3.77
CA ALA A 226 -11.92 13.84 2.85
C ALA A 226 -10.95 14.85 3.45
N ILE A 227 -9.70 14.80 2.99
CA ILE A 227 -8.66 15.80 3.22
C ILE A 227 -8.29 16.32 1.84
N ASP A 228 -8.62 17.58 1.57
CA ASP A 228 -8.38 18.24 0.30
C ASP A 228 -7.21 19.23 0.42
N SER A 229 -6.27 19.16 -0.52
CA SER A 229 -5.05 19.95 -0.50
C SER A 229 -5.30 21.46 -0.54
N GLN A 230 -6.34 21.91 -1.26
CA GLN A 230 -6.71 23.32 -1.33
C GLN A 230 -7.24 23.80 0.02
N THR A 231 -8.11 22.98 0.64
CA THR A 231 -8.63 23.28 1.98
C THR A 231 -7.51 23.35 3.02
N VAL A 232 -6.52 22.45 2.93
CA VAL A 232 -5.33 22.47 3.81
C VAL A 232 -4.50 23.73 3.56
N ARG A 233 -4.22 24.07 2.29
CA ARG A 233 -3.49 25.29 1.93
C ARG A 233 -4.16 26.54 2.50
N GLU A 234 -5.47 26.65 2.33
CA GLU A 234 -6.27 27.78 2.84
C GLU A 234 -6.30 27.83 4.37
N LYS A 235 -6.60 26.70 5.03
CA LYS A 235 -6.72 26.62 6.49
C LYS A 235 -5.46 27.06 7.21
N PHE A 236 -4.29 26.73 6.66
CA PHE A 236 -2.99 27.03 7.27
C PHE A 236 -2.27 28.21 6.61
N ASN A 237 -2.90 28.89 5.65
CA ASN A 237 -2.32 30.00 4.88
C ASN A 237 -0.93 29.64 4.31
N LEU A 238 -0.86 28.49 3.65
CA LEU A 238 0.37 28.01 3.01
C LEU A 238 0.46 28.56 1.58
N ASP A 239 1.70 28.69 1.09
CA ASP A 239 1.96 28.85 -0.34
C ASP A 239 1.74 27.52 -1.07
N ASP A 240 2.02 27.50 -2.37
CA ASP A 240 2.08 26.27 -3.16
C ASP A 240 3.02 25.25 -2.48
N TYR A 241 2.58 24.00 -2.38
CA TYR A 241 3.34 22.96 -1.70
C TYR A 241 3.18 21.60 -2.36
N GLN A 242 4.18 20.75 -2.12
CA GLN A 242 4.10 19.32 -2.36
C GLN A 242 4.85 18.59 -1.26
N GLY A 243 4.33 17.45 -0.85
CA GLY A 243 4.99 16.68 0.20
C GLY A 243 4.16 15.53 0.74
N SER A 244 4.50 15.14 1.96
CA SER A 244 4.01 13.91 2.58
C SER A 244 3.06 14.22 3.74
N LEU A 245 1.84 13.72 3.66
CA LEU A 245 0.88 13.74 4.76
C LEU A 245 0.99 12.44 5.55
N PHE A 246 1.52 12.52 6.77
CA PHE A 246 1.41 11.45 7.74
C PHE A 246 0.02 11.47 8.38
N ILE A 247 -0.66 10.32 8.34
CA ILE A 247 -1.99 10.11 8.88
C ILE A 247 -1.90 9.09 10.01
N HIS A 248 -2.40 9.43 11.19
CA HIS A 248 -2.58 8.50 12.31
C HIS A 248 -4.03 8.53 12.79
N ALA A 249 -4.76 7.43 12.58
CA ALA A 249 -6.08 7.26 13.18
C ALA A 249 -5.94 6.82 14.65
N ILE A 250 -6.40 7.68 15.57
CA ILE A 250 -6.28 7.49 17.02
C ILE A 250 -7.62 7.12 17.65
N ARG A 251 -7.57 6.42 18.79
CA ARG A 251 -8.76 5.95 19.54
C ARG A 251 -9.72 5.09 18.70
N ILE A 252 -9.15 4.22 17.89
CA ILE A 252 -9.86 3.39 16.91
C ILE A 252 -10.31 2.04 17.48
N ALA A 253 -11.06 1.26 16.70
CA ALA A 253 -11.46 -0.10 17.05
C ALA A 253 -11.58 -0.98 15.79
N GLY A 254 -11.36 -2.29 15.96
CA GLY A 254 -11.56 -3.29 14.91
C GLY A 254 -10.30 -3.66 14.14
N HIS A 255 -9.62 -2.70 13.50
CA HIS A 255 -8.35 -2.94 12.79
C HIS A 255 -7.47 -1.68 12.71
N ASP A 256 -6.16 -1.87 12.53
CA ASP A 256 -5.08 -0.88 12.57
C ASP A 256 -4.61 -0.41 11.19
N VAL A 257 -5.49 -0.54 10.20
CA VAL A 257 -5.20 -0.25 8.79
C VAL A 257 -5.95 1.03 8.40
N VAL A 258 -5.22 2.01 7.87
CA VAL A 258 -5.78 3.26 7.32
C VAL A 258 -5.90 3.09 5.80
N LYS A 259 -7.12 2.82 5.35
CA LYS A 259 -7.46 2.65 3.93
C LYS A 259 -7.95 3.97 3.37
N TYR A 260 -7.45 4.37 2.21
CA TYR A 260 -7.94 5.56 1.52
C TYR A 260 -7.82 5.43 -0.01
N ALA A 261 -8.61 6.26 -0.69
CA ALA A 261 -8.40 6.62 -2.07
C ALA A 261 -7.73 7.99 -2.15
N MET A 262 -6.74 8.15 -3.02
CA MET A 262 -6.06 9.42 -3.26
C MET A 262 -6.20 9.78 -4.73
N ASP A 263 -6.87 10.90 -4.99
CA ASP A 263 -7.02 11.48 -6.30
C ASP A 263 -6.00 12.60 -6.50
N VAL A 264 -5.41 12.68 -7.69
CA VAL A 264 -4.70 13.88 -8.15
C VAL A 264 -5.41 14.41 -9.38
N TYR A 265 -5.81 15.67 -9.32
CA TYR A 265 -6.59 16.31 -10.38
C TYR A 265 -6.04 17.70 -10.71
N GLY A 266 -6.36 18.18 -11.91
CA GLY A 266 -5.97 19.50 -12.37
C GLY A 266 -7.14 20.35 -12.83
N ASP A 267 -6.98 21.67 -12.76
CA ASP A 267 -8.01 22.67 -13.05
C ASP A 267 -8.57 22.57 -14.49
N ASN A 268 -7.73 22.21 -15.45
CA ASN A 268 -8.12 22.08 -16.85
C ASN A 268 -8.75 20.70 -17.18
N GLY A 269 -8.86 19.82 -16.19
CA GLY A 269 -9.48 18.50 -16.30
C GLY A 269 -8.67 17.44 -17.04
N LYS A 270 -7.46 17.74 -17.55
CA LYS A 270 -6.58 16.77 -18.25
C LYS A 270 -5.72 15.92 -17.31
N SER A 271 -5.74 16.25 -16.03
CA SER A 271 -5.14 15.45 -14.97
C SER A 271 -6.28 14.89 -14.12
N LEU A 272 -6.45 13.57 -14.13
CA LEU A 272 -7.37 12.86 -13.24
C LEU A 272 -6.80 11.48 -13.00
N THR A 273 -6.27 11.25 -11.81
CA THR A 273 -5.60 10.01 -11.43
C THR A 273 -6.14 9.51 -10.11
N CYS A 274 -5.99 8.22 -9.83
CA CYS A 274 -6.31 7.69 -8.52
C CYS A 274 -5.38 6.57 -8.12
N THR A 275 -5.07 6.53 -6.84
CA THR A 275 -4.40 5.39 -6.21
C THR A 275 -5.14 5.02 -4.94
N HIS A 276 -5.25 3.72 -4.66
CA HIS A 276 -5.72 3.21 -3.40
C HIS A 276 -4.54 2.76 -2.55
N ASP A 277 -4.67 2.97 -1.25
CA ASP A 277 -3.71 2.45 -0.30
C ASP A 277 -4.39 1.94 0.95
N ALA A 278 -3.71 1.00 1.60
CA ALA A 278 -4.13 0.39 2.85
C ALA A 278 -2.94 0.16 3.78
N ASN A 279 -1.76 -0.14 3.23
CA ASN A 279 -0.68 -0.73 4.02
C ASN A 279 0.58 0.12 3.98
N ALA A 280 0.97 0.61 5.15
CA ALA A 280 2.11 1.48 5.34
C ALA A 280 3.43 0.70 5.52
N TRP A 281 3.81 -0.09 4.52
CA TRP A 281 4.95 -0.99 4.62
C TRP A 281 6.15 -0.56 3.77
N PRO A 282 7.30 -0.26 4.39
CA PRO A 282 8.56 -0.14 3.68
C PRO A 282 9.07 -1.51 3.21
N ALA A 283 9.68 -1.54 2.03
CA ALA A 283 10.27 -2.73 1.43
C ALA A 283 11.68 -2.45 0.90
N ASP A 284 12.48 -3.51 0.75
CA ASP A 284 13.80 -3.41 0.12
C ASP A 284 13.68 -3.02 -1.36
N TYR A 285 12.65 -3.53 -2.02
CA TYR A 285 12.40 -3.34 -3.45
C TYR A 285 10.92 -3.13 -3.74
N TYR A 286 10.65 -2.36 -4.79
CA TYR A 286 9.34 -2.25 -5.42
C TYR A 286 9.45 -2.53 -6.91
N ALA A 287 8.41 -3.10 -7.51
CA ALA A 287 8.34 -3.34 -8.94
C ALA A 287 6.93 -3.04 -9.48
N GLY A 288 6.76 -3.19 -10.79
CA GLY A 288 5.48 -2.91 -11.46
C GLY A 288 5.30 -1.49 -11.98
N MET A 289 6.36 -0.70 -11.99
CA MET A 289 6.40 0.58 -12.69
C MET A 289 6.75 0.31 -14.16
N PRO A 290 5.91 0.68 -15.14
CA PRO A 290 6.23 0.53 -16.55
C PRO A 290 7.21 1.62 -16.99
N ALA A 291 8.10 1.32 -17.93
CA ALA A 291 8.87 2.32 -18.62
C ALA A 291 7.95 3.24 -19.46
N ALA A 292 8.43 4.46 -19.71
CA ALA A 292 7.73 5.47 -20.49
C ALA A 292 7.61 5.05 -21.98
N ASP A 293 6.53 5.48 -22.64
CA ASP A 293 6.45 5.50 -24.10
C ASP A 293 7.24 6.68 -24.69
N GLU A 294 7.43 6.70 -26.01
CA GLU A 294 7.95 7.86 -26.71
C GLU A 294 7.11 9.12 -26.42
N GLY A 295 7.76 10.20 -26.00
CA GLY A 295 7.10 11.47 -25.66
C GLY A 295 6.45 11.49 -24.28
N GLU A 296 6.67 10.48 -23.45
CA GLU A 296 6.31 10.46 -22.03
C GLU A 296 7.54 10.73 -21.14
N VAL A 297 7.30 11.34 -19.98
CA VAL A 297 8.30 11.47 -18.90
C VAL A 297 7.76 10.73 -17.69
N LEU A 298 8.53 9.78 -17.18
CA LEU A 298 8.22 8.99 -15.99
C LEU A 298 9.02 9.53 -14.81
N THR A 299 8.33 9.78 -13.71
CA THR A 299 8.93 10.18 -12.44
C THR A 299 8.46 9.26 -11.31
N LEU A 300 9.33 9.00 -10.33
CA LEU A 300 8.97 8.37 -9.07
C LEU A 300 8.95 9.42 -7.96
N ILE A 301 7.86 9.47 -7.21
CA ILE A 301 7.71 10.29 -6.02
C ILE A 301 8.13 9.44 -4.82
N VAL A 302 9.29 9.78 -4.24
CA VAL A 302 9.84 9.15 -3.05
C VAL A 302 9.43 9.98 -1.83
N GLN A 303 8.69 9.35 -0.92
CA GLN A 303 8.25 9.95 0.35
C GLN A 303 9.01 9.27 1.48
N ASN A 304 10.14 9.85 1.92
CA ASN A 304 10.89 9.28 3.04
C ASN A 304 9.95 9.11 4.23
N SER A 305 9.79 7.88 4.70
CA SER A 305 8.79 7.57 5.72
C SER A 305 9.35 7.60 7.14
N HIS A 306 10.60 8.06 7.30
CA HIS A 306 11.39 7.89 8.51
C HIS A 306 11.97 9.19 9.05
N PRO A 307 12.24 9.27 10.38
CA PRO A 307 12.86 10.41 11.04
C PRO A 307 14.38 10.52 10.84
N MET A 308 14.92 9.87 9.82
CA MET A 308 16.33 9.85 9.47
C MET A 308 16.50 9.98 7.94
N PRO A 309 17.64 10.50 7.47
CA PRO A 309 17.84 10.70 6.03
C PRO A 309 17.95 9.36 5.29
N ILE A 310 17.57 9.38 4.01
CA ILE A 310 17.93 8.33 3.05
C ILE A 310 19.33 8.68 2.52
N PRO A 311 20.37 7.86 2.79
CA PRO A 311 21.71 8.17 2.36
C PRO A 311 21.84 8.18 0.83
N PRO A 312 22.79 8.94 0.27
CA PRO A 312 23.20 8.84 -1.13
C PRO A 312 23.37 7.40 -1.60
N LYS A 313 23.01 7.10 -2.85
CA LYS A 313 23.12 5.77 -3.48
C LYS A 313 22.39 4.66 -2.73
N SER A 314 21.28 4.98 -2.06
CA SER A 314 20.40 3.99 -1.44
C SER A 314 19.12 3.74 -2.24
N VAL A 315 18.69 4.72 -3.04
CA VAL A 315 17.57 4.61 -3.98
C VAL A 315 18.11 4.48 -5.39
N GLY A 316 17.59 3.54 -6.15
CA GLY A 316 18.04 3.34 -7.54
C GLY A 316 17.02 2.61 -8.39
N PHE A 317 17.26 2.61 -9.70
CA PHE A 317 16.36 2.02 -10.68
C PHE A 317 17.12 1.07 -11.61
N ASN A 318 16.47 -0.01 -12.00
CA ASN A 318 16.95 -0.91 -13.03
C ASN A 318 15.75 -1.48 -13.81
N ILE A 319 15.99 -1.89 -15.06
CA ILE A 319 15.03 -2.73 -15.76
C ILE A 319 14.95 -4.06 -14.98
N VAL A 320 13.74 -4.56 -14.74
CA VAL A 320 13.53 -5.80 -14.01
C VAL A 320 14.33 -6.93 -14.67
N GLY A 321 15.09 -7.68 -13.86
CA GLY A 321 16.00 -8.74 -14.34
C GLY A 321 17.36 -8.25 -14.87
N ALA A 322 17.61 -6.94 -14.95
CA ALA A 322 18.95 -6.38 -15.18
C ALA A 322 19.75 -6.25 -13.88
N GLN A 323 21.09 -6.18 -13.99
CA GLN A 323 22.00 -6.07 -12.84
C GLN A 323 22.48 -4.63 -12.61
N ASP A 324 22.48 -3.80 -13.65
CA ASP A 324 22.97 -2.41 -13.57
C ASP A 324 21.92 -1.52 -12.94
N ILE A 325 22.29 -0.85 -11.84
CA ILE A 325 21.41 0.05 -11.09
C ILE A 325 21.85 1.49 -11.34
N ALA A 326 20.92 2.32 -11.80
CA ALA A 326 21.07 3.77 -11.84
C ALA A 326 20.75 4.35 -10.46
N TRP A 327 21.78 4.82 -9.75
CA TRP A 327 21.64 5.30 -8.37
C TRP A 327 21.28 6.78 -8.31
N HIS A 328 20.41 7.13 -7.37
CA HIS A 328 20.24 8.51 -6.95
C HIS A 328 21.43 8.93 -6.09
N GLU A 329 22.09 10.02 -6.49
CA GLU A 329 23.38 10.45 -5.93
C GLU A 329 23.25 11.35 -4.69
N GLU A 330 22.05 11.87 -4.39
CA GLU A 330 21.84 12.81 -3.31
C GLU A 330 21.17 12.16 -2.10
N GLU A 331 21.34 12.77 -0.94
CA GLU A 331 20.59 12.44 0.28
C GLU A 331 19.15 12.94 0.16
N ILE A 332 18.19 12.18 0.70
CA ILE A 332 16.81 12.64 0.88
C ILE A 332 16.57 12.86 2.38
N PRO A 333 16.16 14.06 2.82
CA PRO A 333 16.07 14.38 4.25
C PRO A 333 14.99 13.56 4.99
N PRO A 334 15.06 13.47 6.33
CA PRO A 334 14.02 12.86 7.17
C PRO A 334 12.62 13.35 6.79
N PHE A 335 11.65 12.46 6.58
CA PHE A 335 10.29 12.80 6.13
C PHE A 335 10.17 13.60 4.81
N GLY A 336 11.28 13.86 4.12
CA GLY A 336 11.33 14.63 2.90
C GLY A 336 10.69 13.91 1.71
N THR A 337 10.29 14.72 0.73
CA THR A 337 9.68 14.25 -0.52
C THR A 337 10.58 14.62 -1.69
N LYS A 338 10.94 13.64 -2.52
CA LYS A 338 11.82 13.82 -3.68
C LYS A 338 11.16 13.24 -4.93
N ILE A 339 11.10 14.04 -5.99
CA ILE A 339 10.69 13.59 -7.33
C ILE A 339 11.94 13.20 -8.10
N LEU A 340 12.02 11.94 -8.51
CA LEU A 340 13.14 11.38 -9.29
C LEU A 340 12.70 11.18 -10.73
N ASN A 341 13.42 11.77 -11.69
CA ASN A 341 13.16 11.57 -13.11
C ASN A 341 13.74 10.22 -13.59
N VAL A 342 12.88 9.21 -13.63
CA VAL A 342 13.26 7.85 -14.00
C VAL A 342 13.66 7.78 -15.47
N SER A 343 12.99 8.53 -16.35
CA SER A 343 13.32 8.60 -17.78
C SER A 343 14.74 9.15 -18.03
N GLU A 344 15.23 10.07 -17.19
CA GLU A 344 16.62 10.55 -17.27
C GLU A 344 17.63 9.56 -16.68
N MET A 345 17.26 8.84 -15.63
CA MET A 345 18.12 7.85 -14.98
C MET A 345 18.24 6.54 -15.77
N LEU A 346 17.21 6.19 -16.56
CA LEU A 346 17.16 5.01 -17.43
C LEU A 346 16.73 5.39 -18.86
N PRO A 347 17.54 6.16 -19.61
CA PRO A 347 17.17 6.66 -20.94
C PRO A 347 17.01 5.55 -21.99
N GLN A 348 17.55 4.36 -21.72
CA GLN A 348 17.44 3.18 -22.57
C GLN A 348 16.13 2.39 -22.36
N ALA A 349 15.41 2.62 -21.25
CA ALA A 349 14.21 1.86 -20.95
C ALA A 349 13.03 2.39 -21.78
N SER A 350 12.27 1.48 -22.38
CA SER A 350 11.09 1.82 -23.18
C SER A 350 10.00 0.79 -22.95
N PHE A 351 8.74 1.22 -22.90
CA PHE A 351 7.62 0.27 -22.83
C PHE A 351 7.76 -0.82 -23.92
N PRO A 352 7.60 -2.12 -23.60
CA PRO A 352 6.99 -2.69 -22.40
C PRO A 352 7.94 -2.99 -21.24
N ASP A 353 9.15 -2.44 -21.21
CA ASP A 353 10.07 -2.64 -20.08
C ASP A 353 9.41 -2.30 -18.74
N GLN A 354 9.68 -3.12 -17.73
CA GLN A 354 9.30 -2.85 -16.34
C GLN A 354 10.51 -2.42 -15.53
N ILE A 355 10.27 -1.54 -14.58
CA ILE A 355 11.31 -0.93 -13.75
C ILE A 355 11.16 -1.42 -12.31
N GLU A 356 12.28 -1.88 -11.77
CA GLU A 356 12.50 -2.23 -10.38
C GLU A 356 13.07 -1.00 -9.66
N THR A 357 12.60 -0.75 -8.45
CA THR A 357 13.09 0.31 -7.57
C THR A 357 13.78 -0.31 -6.38
N VAL A 358 15.07 -0.02 -6.21
CA VAL A 358 15.80 -0.29 -4.97
C VAL A 358 15.41 0.79 -3.98
N ALA A 359 14.86 0.38 -2.82
CA ALA A 359 14.27 1.28 -1.84
C ALA A 359 14.85 1.14 -0.43
N GLY A 360 15.52 0.03 -0.13
CA GLY A 360 16.27 -0.16 1.13
C GLY A 360 15.44 -0.02 2.41
N ARG A 361 14.11 -0.20 2.32
CA ARG A 361 13.10 0.02 3.38
C ARG A 361 12.98 1.46 3.86
N TYR A 362 13.40 2.46 3.09
CA TYR A 362 13.35 3.87 3.50
C TYR A 362 11.98 4.54 3.36
N PHE A 363 11.11 4.02 2.50
CA PHE A 363 9.81 4.62 2.24
C PHE A 363 8.75 3.56 1.99
N VAL A 364 7.52 3.91 2.33
CA VAL A 364 6.29 3.16 2.05
C VAL A 364 5.87 3.40 0.60
N ARG A 365 5.44 2.32 -0.07
CA ARG A 365 4.76 2.27 -1.38
C ARG A 365 4.88 3.55 -2.23
N PRO A 366 5.93 3.66 -3.07
CA PRO A 366 6.15 4.86 -3.86
C PRO A 366 5.10 4.96 -4.97
N ARG A 367 4.85 6.20 -5.40
CA ARG A 367 3.95 6.52 -6.52
C ARG A 367 4.77 6.99 -7.70
N TYR A 368 4.38 6.59 -8.90
CA TYR A 368 4.99 7.11 -10.11
C TYR A 368 3.99 7.97 -10.87
N GLU A 369 4.46 9.06 -11.46
CA GLU A 369 3.68 9.95 -12.31
C GLU A 369 4.26 9.90 -13.73
N VAL A 370 3.37 9.74 -14.72
CA VAL A 370 3.73 9.81 -16.14
C VAL A 370 3.04 10.99 -16.78
N VAL A 371 3.84 11.83 -17.44
CA VAL A 371 3.37 13.03 -18.15
C VAL A 371 3.56 12.84 -19.65
N ARG A 372 2.49 12.95 -20.44
CA ARG A 372 2.59 13.07 -21.90
C ARG A 372 2.98 14.49 -22.26
N THR A 373 4.22 14.68 -22.70
CA THR A 373 4.82 16.01 -22.93
C THR A 373 4.05 16.87 -23.95
N LYS A 374 3.45 16.25 -24.97
CA LYS A 374 2.70 16.95 -26.02
C LYS A 374 1.31 17.42 -25.58
N THR A 375 0.60 16.65 -24.76
CA THR A 375 -0.80 16.93 -24.39
C THR A 375 -0.94 17.54 -23.00
N GLY A 376 0.07 17.35 -22.14
CA GLY A 376 0.05 17.70 -20.72
C GLY A 376 -0.78 16.74 -19.87
N GLN A 377 -1.33 15.66 -20.44
CA GLN A 377 -2.08 14.65 -19.71
C GLN A 377 -1.17 13.93 -18.73
N ARG A 378 -1.71 13.63 -17.54
CA ARG A 378 -0.99 12.99 -16.45
C ARG A 378 -1.72 11.75 -15.99
N ARG A 379 -0.95 10.73 -15.65
CA ARG A 379 -1.43 9.56 -14.90
C ARG A 379 -0.51 9.28 -13.73
N MET A 380 -1.07 8.73 -12.67
CA MET A 380 -0.32 8.31 -11.50
C MET A 380 -0.80 6.94 -11.09
N ALA A 381 0.13 6.06 -10.74
CA ALA A 381 -0.15 4.80 -10.07
C ALA A 381 0.95 4.55 -9.02
N HIS A 382 1.04 3.35 -8.47
CA HIS A 382 2.04 3.00 -7.47
C HIS A 382 2.83 1.74 -7.83
N GLY A 383 4.06 1.67 -7.35
CA GLY A 383 4.81 0.41 -7.33
C GLY A 383 4.25 -0.53 -6.27
N ASN A 384 4.43 -1.84 -6.44
CA ASN A 384 4.06 -2.84 -5.44
C ASN A 384 5.29 -3.44 -4.78
N VAL A 385 5.11 -3.98 -3.57
CA VAL A 385 6.19 -4.61 -2.81
C VAL A 385 6.69 -5.82 -3.58
N GLU A 386 7.97 -5.77 -3.93
CA GLU A 386 8.68 -6.93 -4.47
C GLU A 386 9.26 -7.75 -3.31
N ARG A 387 9.00 -9.05 -3.30
CA ARG A 387 9.34 -9.94 -2.19
C ARG A 387 10.76 -10.49 -2.33
N THR A 388 11.52 -10.39 -1.25
CA THR A 388 12.90 -10.92 -1.15
C THR A 388 12.95 -12.27 -0.43
N ASP A 389 11.84 -12.66 0.20
CA ASP A 389 11.71 -13.75 1.14
C ASP A 389 10.84 -14.91 0.61
N LEU A 390 10.29 -14.76 -0.60
CA LEU A 390 9.52 -15.81 -1.26
C LEU A 390 10.45 -16.69 -2.10
N GLU A 391 10.37 -17.99 -1.85
CA GLU A 391 11.08 -19.03 -2.58
C GLU A 391 10.14 -19.78 -3.54
N PRO A 392 10.67 -20.40 -4.61
CA PRO A 392 9.92 -21.33 -5.44
C PRO A 392 9.22 -22.41 -4.62
N ASN A 393 7.96 -22.67 -4.97
CA ASN A 393 7.09 -23.60 -4.28
C ASN A 393 6.60 -24.68 -5.25
N PRO A 394 7.25 -25.86 -5.28
CA PRO A 394 6.98 -26.89 -6.27
C PRO A 394 5.56 -27.47 -6.18
N GLU A 395 4.92 -27.39 -5.01
CA GLU A 395 3.54 -27.86 -4.81
C GLU A 395 2.51 -27.08 -5.64
N ILE A 396 2.82 -25.85 -6.08
CA ILE A 396 1.89 -25.01 -6.87
C ILE A 396 1.51 -25.70 -8.18
N ALA A 397 2.45 -26.42 -8.81
CA ALA A 397 2.20 -27.15 -10.05
C ALA A 397 1.17 -28.28 -9.88
N GLU A 398 1.04 -28.82 -8.67
CA GLU A 398 0.12 -29.92 -8.36
C GLU A 398 -1.27 -29.42 -7.93
N LEU A 399 -1.39 -28.12 -7.59
CA LEU A 399 -2.65 -27.55 -7.07
C LEU A 399 -3.81 -27.67 -8.04
N ALA A 400 -3.56 -27.67 -9.35
CA ALA A 400 -4.63 -27.71 -10.35
C ALA A 400 -5.56 -28.93 -10.18
N ALA A 401 -5.03 -30.06 -9.71
CA ALA A 401 -5.80 -31.28 -9.45
C ALA A 401 -6.84 -31.12 -8.33
N THR A 402 -6.60 -30.22 -7.37
CA THR A 402 -7.43 -30.06 -6.16
C THR A 402 -8.10 -28.67 -6.06
N MET A 403 -7.55 -27.67 -6.73
CA MET A 403 -7.94 -26.25 -6.64
C MET A 403 -8.23 -25.61 -8.00
N GLY A 404 -8.38 -26.42 -9.05
CA GLY A 404 -8.79 -25.95 -10.38
C GLY A 404 -7.79 -24.96 -10.99
N LYS A 405 -8.19 -23.71 -11.17
CA LYS A 405 -7.30 -22.65 -11.70
C LYS A 405 -6.20 -22.22 -10.71
N GLY A 406 -6.32 -22.57 -9.42
CA GLY A 406 -5.33 -22.17 -8.41
C GLY A 406 -5.27 -20.65 -8.25
N TYR A 407 -4.09 -20.05 -8.36
CA TYR A 407 -3.91 -18.60 -8.33
C TYR A 407 -4.44 -17.96 -9.61
N ILE A 408 -5.28 -16.94 -9.47
CA ILE A 408 -5.83 -16.14 -10.57
C ILE A 408 -5.37 -14.70 -10.36
N MET A 409 -4.77 -14.10 -11.38
CA MET A 409 -4.60 -12.65 -11.44
C MET A 409 -5.62 -12.12 -12.46
N PRO A 410 -6.71 -11.45 -12.03
CA PRO A 410 -7.68 -10.86 -12.94
C PRO A 410 -7.40 -9.37 -13.22
N LEU A 411 -7.56 -8.93 -14.47
CA LEU A 411 -7.58 -7.52 -14.87
C LEU A 411 -8.81 -7.22 -15.75
N PRO A 412 -9.47 -6.07 -15.59
CA PRO A 412 -10.67 -5.77 -16.36
C PRO A 412 -10.31 -5.56 -17.82
N VAL A 413 -11.26 -5.91 -18.69
CA VAL A 413 -11.34 -5.39 -20.05
C VAL A 413 -12.54 -4.45 -20.04
N LEU A 414 -12.26 -3.16 -19.96
CA LEU A 414 -13.28 -2.10 -19.97
C LEU A 414 -14.06 -2.12 -21.30
N PRO A 415 -15.23 -1.43 -21.40
CA PRO A 415 -16.00 -1.37 -22.63
C PRO A 415 -15.14 -1.06 -23.86
N THR A 416 -15.06 -2.02 -24.78
CA THR A 416 -14.11 -2.04 -25.90
C THR A 416 -14.42 -0.98 -26.96
N ASP A 417 -15.60 -0.39 -26.94
CA ASP A 417 -15.98 0.77 -27.75
C ASP A 417 -15.43 2.10 -27.19
N LEU A 418 -15.18 2.15 -25.88
CA LEU A 418 -14.72 3.35 -25.16
C LEU A 418 -13.23 3.32 -24.82
N PHE A 419 -12.66 2.14 -24.59
CA PHE A 419 -11.30 1.99 -24.08
C PHE A 419 -10.47 0.99 -24.88
N ASN A 420 -9.17 1.25 -25.00
CA ASN A 420 -8.16 0.23 -25.31
C ASN A 420 -7.59 -0.31 -24.00
N SER A 421 -7.33 -1.61 -23.95
CA SER A 421 -6.73 -2.28 -22.79
C SER A 421 -5.43 -2.98 -23.20
N THR A 422 -4.38 -2.77 -22.42
CA THR A 422 -3.10 -3.48 -22.53
C THR A 422 -2.74 -4.08 -21.18
N VAL A 423 -2.38 -5.35 -21.15
CA VAL A 423 -2.06 -6.07 -19.90
C VAL A 423 -0.70 -6.74 -19.99
N LEU A 424 0.00 -6.85 -18.87
CA LEU A 424 1.37 -7.37 -18.82
C LEU A 424 1.66 -8.04 -17.47
N PRO A 425 2.19 -9.28 -17.43
CA PRO A 425 2.56 -9.94 -16.18
C PRO A 425 3.83 -9.34 -15.59
N THR A 426 3.87 -9.21 -14.27
CA THR A 426 4.96 -8.57 -13.54
C THR A 426 5.61 -9.59 -12.60
N PRO A 427 6.93 -9.85 -12.74
CA PRO A 427 7.64 -10.68 -11.78
C PRO A 427 7.87 -9.87 -10.49
N MET A 428 7.45 -10.43 -9.35
CA MET A 428 7.34 -9.68 -8.09
C MET A 428 8.05 -10.35 -6.91
N ALA A 429 8.89 -11.35 -7.19
CA ALA A 429 9.83 -11.89 -6.21
C ALA A 429 11.25 -11.89 -6.78
N ARG A 430 12.25 -11.54 -5.97
CA ARG A 430 13.65 -11.46 -6.42
C ARG A 430 14.23 -12.80 -6.86
N GLY A 431 13.75 -13.89 -6.25
CA GLY A 431 14.12 -15.25 -6.62
C GLY A 431 13.50 -15.74 -7.93
N GLU A 432 12.46 -15.07 -8.44
CA GLU A 432 11.72 -15.48 -9.64
C GLU A 432 12.51 -15.21 -10.92
N GLN A 433 13.06 -16.28 -11.52
CA GLN A 433 13.85 -16.21 -12.75
C GLN A 433 13.03 -16.35 -14.03
N GLU A 434 11.87 -17.00 -13.94
CA GLU A 434 10.92 -17.16 -15.04
C GLU A 434 9.49 -17.25 -14.50
N MET A 435 8.51 -16.93 -15.35
CA MET A 435 7.09 -17.04 -15.05
C MET A 435 6.40 -17.97 -16.08
N PRO A 436 6.08 -19.23 -15.72
CA PRO A 436 5.34 -20.14 -16.58
C PRO A 436 3.87 -19.73 -16.63
N LEU A 437 3.43 -19.05 -17.69
CA LEU A 437 2.12 -18.39 -17.73
C LEU A 437 1.30 -18.71 -18.98
N ARG A 438 -0.01 -18.60 -18.79
CA ARG A 438 -1.01 -18.43 -19.85
C ARG A 438 -1.97 -17.32 -19.46
N ILE A 439 -2.66 -16.78 -20.46
CA ILE A 439 -3.72 -15.79 -20.27
C ILE A 439 -5.03 -16.30 -20.90
N GLU A 440 -6.14 -16.14 -20.20
CA GLU A 440 -7.49 -16.38 -20.71
C GLU A 440 -8.24 -15.05 -20.82
N LEU A 441 -8.95 -14.84 -21.93
CA LEU A 441 -9.87 -13.73 -22.13
C LEU A 441 -11.29 -14.21 -21.89
N MET A 442 -11.98 -13.56 -20.97
CA MET A 442 -13.33 -13.89 -20.52
C MET A 442 -14.31 -12.80 -20.93
N ASP A 443 -15.47 -13.16 -21.47
CA ASP A 443 -16.60 -12.24 -21.61
C ASP A 443 -17.25 -11.98 -20.24
N ALA A 444 -18.00 -10.89 -20.12
CA ALA A 444 -18.71 -10.54 -18.89
C ALA A 444 -19.65 -11.65 -18.39
N ASP A 445 -20.18 -12.50 -19.28
CA ASP A 445 -21.03 -13.64 -18.91
C ASP A 445 -20.26 -14.81 -18.26
N GLY A 446 -18.93 -14.77 -18.24
CA GLY A 446 -18.05 -15.80 -17.69
C GLY A 446 -17.61 -16.87 -18.68
N SER A 447 -17.98 -16.76 -19.95
CA SER A 447 -17.47 -17.62 -21.02
C SER A 447 -16.05 -17.21 -21.43
N MET A 448 -15.20 -18.22 -21.67
CA MET A 448 -13.86 -17.98 -22.21
C MET A 448 -13.96 -17.75 -23.72
N VAL A 449 -13.50 -16.60 -24.18
CA VAL A 449 -13.49 -16.19 -25.59
C VAL A 449 -12.20 -16.63 -26.29
N ALA A 450 -11.05 -16.47 -25.63
CA ALA A 450 -9.74 -16.84 -26.18
C ALA A 450 -8.76 -17.24 -25.07
N SER A 451 -7.70 -17.97 -25.44
CA SER A 451 -6.64 -18.39 -24.51
C SER A 451 -5.29 -18.40 -25.22
N LYS A 452 -4.25 -17.85 -24.59
CA LYS A 452 -2.89 -17.76 -25.14
C LYS A 452 -1.88 -18.30 -24.14
N TYR A 453 -1.07 -19.26 -24.56
CA TYR A 453 0.09 -19.71 -23.79
C TYR A 453 1.22 -18.71 -24.00
N LEU A 454 1.79 -18.19 -22.91
CA LEU A 454 2.84 -17.16 -22.95
C LEU A 454 4.25 -17.76 -22.80
N GLY A 455 4.34 -19.06 -22.50
CA GLY A 455 5.62 -19.71 -22.26
C GLY A 455 6.10 -19.54 -20.82
N ARG A 456 7.36 -19.93 -20.60
CA ARG A 456 8.12 -19.58 -19.40
C ARG A 456 8.83 -18.26 -19.67
N ILE A 457 8.18 -17.16 -19.32
CA ILE A 457 8.67 -15.82 -19.60
C ILE A 457 9.90 -15.57 -18.72
N PRO A 458 11.12 -15.39 -19.26
CA PRO A 458 12.27 -15.04 -18.44
C PRO A 458 12.02 -13.72 -17.70
N ARG A 459 12.54 -13.58 -16.48
CA ARG A 459 12.34 -12.38 -15.64
C ARG A 459 12.60 -11.06 -16.37
N ARG A 460 13.57 -11.04 -17.27
CA ARG A 460 14.00 -9.86 -18.03
C ARG A 460 13.13 -9.56 -19.26
N ASP A 461 12.35 -10.53 -19.70
CA ASP A 461 11.52 -10.40 -20.89
C ASP A 461 10.12 -9.92 -20.48
N HIS A 462 9.66 -8.84 -21.09
CA HIS A 462 8.41 -8.19 -20.74
C HIS A 462 7.43 -8.27 -21.92
N ILE A 463 6.28 -8.92 -21.71
CA ILE A 463 5.30 -9.18 -22.77
C ILE A 463 4.03 -8.40 -22.50
N ALA A 464 3.79 -7.35 -23.30
CA ALA A 464 2.53 -6.62 -23.30
C ALA A 464 1.54 -7.28 -24.27
N ILE A 465 0.30 -7.42 -23.83
CA ILE A 465 -0.80 -8.01 -24.60
C ILE A 465 -1.83 -6.91 -24.83
N ASP A 466 -1.96 -6.47 -26.09
CA ASP A 466 -3.03 -5.58 -26.53
C ASP A 466 -4.29 -6.41 -26.80
N ILE A 467 -5.36 -6.10 -26.07
CA ILE A 467 -6.61 -6.88 -26.11
C ILE A 467 -7.35 -6.70 -27.45
N ASP A 468 -7.32 -5.51 -28.04
CA ASP A 468 -8.00 -5.25 -29.32
C ASP A 468 -7.25 -5.98 -30.45
N ALA A 469 -5.92 -5.97 -30.42
CA ALA A 469 -5.10 -6.71 -31.37
C ALA A 469 -5.30 -8.22 -31.20
N TRP A 470 -5.38 -8.73 -29.97
CA TRP A 470 -5.62 -10.16 -29.72
C TRP A 470 -7.02 -10.59 -30.18
N LEU A 471 -8.06 -9.82 -29.90
CA LEU A 471 -9.41 -10.08 -30.41
C LEU A 471 -9.46 -10.11 -31.95
N ALA A 472 -8.73 -9.21 -32.61
CA ALA A 472 -8.62 -9.18 -34.06
C ALA A 472 -7.88 -10.41 -34.61
N GLU A 473 -6.78 -10.83 -33.97
CA GLU A 473 -6.02 -12.05 -34.29
C GLU A 473 -6.92 -13.30 -34.24
N GLU A 474 -7.73 -13.41 -33.19
CA GLU A 474 -8.66 -14.53 -32.97
C GLU A 474 -9.97 -14.41 -33.79
N SER A 475 -10.13 -13.35 -34.60
CA SER A 475 -11.39 -13.03 -35.30
C SER A 475 -12.62 -13.08 -34.38
N SER A 476 -12.43 -12.66 -33.14
CA SER A 476 -13.40 -12.80 -32.04
C SER A 476 -13.83 -11.43 -31.50
N LYS A 477 -14.88 -11.41 -30.69
CA LYS A 477 -15.38 -10.23 -29.97
C LYS A 477 -15.80 -10.64 -28.58
N LEU A 478 -15.90 -9.69 -27.67
CA LEU A 478 -16.62 -9.84 -26.41
C LEU A 478 -18.11 -9.57 -26.66
N PRO A 479 -19.01 -10.57 -26.65
CA PRO A 479 -20.43 -10.35 -26.89
C PRO A 479 -21.07 -9.31 -25.95
N SER A 480 -20.60 -9.22 -24.71
CA SER A 480 -21.07 -8.24 -23.72
C SER A 480 -20.40 -6.86 -23.86
N GLY A 481 -19.47 -6.71 -24.80
CA GLY A 481 -18.72 -5.48 -25.07
C GLY A 481 -17.59 -5.18 -24.07
N HIS A 482 -17.54 -5.91 -22.95
CA HIS A 482 -16.55 -5.82 -21.88
C HIS A 482 -16.35 -7.21 -21.25
N GLY A 483 -15.34 -7.35 -20.40
CA GLY A 483 -15.00 -8.61 -19.76
C GLY A 483 -13.81 -8.49 -18.83
N HIS A 484 -12.98 -9.52 -18.76
CA HIS A 484 -11.70 -9.48 -18.04
C HIS A 484 -10.73 -10.50 -18.62
N VAL A 485 -9.46 -10.35 -18.27
CA VAL A 485 -8.46 -11.38 -18.50
C VAL A 485 -8.08 -12.04 -17.18
N GLU A 486 -7.64 -13.30 -17.27
CA GLU A 486 -7.05 -14.04 -16.17
C GLU A 486 -5.65 -14.52 -16.55
N PHE A 487 -4.62 -14.05 -15.84
CA PHE A 487 -3.30 -14.68 -15.91
C PHE A 487 -3.26 -15.84 -14.91
N LEU A 488 -2.77 -16.98 -15.39
CA LEU A 488 -2.75 -18.25 -14.70
C LEU A 488 -1.38 -18.89 -14.89
N TYR A 489 -0.91 -19.64 -13.89
CA TYR A 489 0.26 -20.48 -14.06
C TYR A 489 -0.01 -21.61 -15.06
N ASP A 490 0.97 -21.92 -15.92
CA ASP A 490 0.92 -23.00 -16.91
C ASP A 490 2.25 -23.75 -17.00
N PHE A 491 2.33 -24.86 -16.29
CA PHE A 491 3.57 -25.64 -16.14
C PHE A 491 3.79 -26.69 -17.23
N ARG A 492 3.13 -26.60 -18.39
CA ARG A 492 3.23 -27.62 -19.46
C ARG A 492 4.67 -27.84 -19.99
N GLU A 493 5.54 -26.84 -19.86
CA GLU A 493 6.98 -26.91 -20.18
C GLU A 493 7.88 -26.80 -18.93
N GLY A 494 7.31 -27.06 -17.75
CA GLY A 494 7.95 -26.88 -16.45
C GLY A 494 8.00 -25.41 -16.02
N GLY A 495 8.94 -25.10 -15.13
CA GLY A 495 9.14 -23.79 -14.53
C GLY A 495 8.66 -23.70 -13.09
N ASP A 496 8.99 -22.59 -12.45
CA ASP A 496 8.78 -22.36 -11.03
C ASP A 496 7.66 -21.35 -10.77
N ALA A 497 7.06 -21.42 -9.58
CA ALA A 497 6.09 -20.45 -9.09
C ALA A 497 6.23 -20.25 -7.60
N ASN A 498 5.87 -19.06 -7.10
CA ASN A 498 5.93 -18.69 -5.69
C ASN A 498 4.55 -18.28 -5.11
N GLY A 499 3.50 -18.22 -5.96
CA GLY A 499 2.16 -17.80 -5.55
C GLY A 499 1.98 -16.28 -5.47
N TRP A 500 2.93 -15.50 -5.98
CA TRP A 500 2.98 -14.04 -5.95
C TRP A 500 2.93 -13.42 -7.35
N LEU A 501 2.20 -14.06 -8.27
CA LEU A 501 1.94 -13.55 -9.63
C LEU A 501 1.27 -12.18 -9.57
N HIS A 502 1.80 -11.18 -10.26
CA HIS A 502 1.16 -9.87 -10.43
C HIS A 502 1.06 -9.50 -11.91
N ALA A 503 0.30 -8.47 -12.21
CA ALA A 503 0.28 -7.87 -13.54
C ALA A 503 -0.16 -6.41 -13.51
N LEU A 504 0.35 -5.66 -14.49
CA LEU A 504 -0.05 -4.30 -14.81
C LEU A 504 -1.17 -4.30 -15.86
N GLY A 505 -2.21 -3.51 -15.61
CA GLY A 505 -3.20 -3.12 -16.61
C GLY A 505 -3.06 -1.64 -16.96
N ARG A 506 -2.99 -1.33 -18.26
CA ARG A 506 -3.00 0.02 -18.82
C ARG A 506 -4.26 0.19 -19.67
N TYR A 507 -4.99 1.26 -19.40
CA TYR A 507 -6.26 1.57 -20.06
C TYR A 507 -6.16 2.94 -20.72
N GLU A 508 -6.54 3.05 -21.99
CA GLU A 508 -6.59 4.31 -22.73
C GLU A 508 -8.01 4.62 -23.17
N GLN A 509 -8.51 5.81 -22.85
CA GLN A 509 -9.82 6.27 -23.32
C GLN A 509 -9.71 6.69 -24.79
N LYS A 510 -10.49 6.06 -25.68
CA LYS A 510 -10.42 6.26 -27.13
C LYS A 510 -10.73 7.69 -27.56
N SER A 511 -11.64 8.37 -26.86
CA SER A 511 -12.05 9.74 -27.20
C SER A 511 -10.99 10.80 -26.87
N SER A 512 -10.17 10.57 -25.85
CA SER A 512 -9.26 11.59 -25.29
C SER A 512 -7.78 11.23 -25.37
N GLY A 513 -7.44 9.95 -25.51
CA GLY A 513 -6.08 9.41 -25.37
C GLY A 513 -5.54 9.44 -23.94
N HIS A 514 -6.36 9.84 -22.95
CA HIS A 514 -6.01 9.81 -21.53
C HIS A 514 -5.83 8.35 -21.08
N ARG A 515 -4.95 8.13 -20.09
CA ARG A 515 -4.60 6.79 -19.62
C ARG A 515 -4.73 6.64 -18.12
N ALA A 516 -5.04 5.43 -17.68
CA ALA A 516 -4.94 4.99 -16.29
C ALA A 516 -4.14 3.68 -16.23
N GLU A 517 -3.43 3.46 -15.13
CA GLU A 517 -2.64 2.26 -14.87
C GLU A 517 -2.96 1.73 -13.48
N THR A 518 -3.05 0.41 -13.35
CA THR A 518 -3.28 -0.31 -12.08
C THR A 518 -2.41 -1.55 -12.06
N ILE A 519 -1.96 -1.96 -10.89
CA ILE A 519 -1.20 -3.20 -10.70
C ILE A 519 -1.62 -3.89 -9.41
N PHE A 520 -1.83 -5.21 -9.49
CA PHE A 520 -2.19 -6.02 -8.33
C PHE A 520 -1.71 -7.46 -8.45
N GLY A 521 -1.83 -8.22 -7.35
CA GLY A 521 -1.41 -9.62 -7.20
C GLY A 521 -2.54 -10.64 -7.32
N ALA A 522 -2.16 -11.85 -7.67
CA ALA A 522 -3.03 -13.01 -7.73
C ALA A 522 -3.43 -13.47 -6.33
N HIS A 523 -4.61 -14.08 -6.25
CA HIS A 523 -5.04 -14.86 -5.09
C HIS A 523 -5.69 -16.16 -5.56
N ILE A 524 -5.98 -17.04 -4.62
CA ILE A 524 -6.93 -18.13 -4.86
C ILE A 524 -8.32 -17.61 -4.46
N TYR A 525 -9.28 -17.73 -5.37
CA TYR A 525 -10.61 -17.14 -5.22
C TYR A 525 -11.70 -18.22 -5.14
N ASN A 526 -12.73 -17.91 -4.36
CA ASN A 526 -14.02 -18.61 -4.34
C ASN A 526 -13.91 -20.14 -4.40
N THR A 527 -13.22 -20.72 -3.43
CA THR A 527 -13.05 -22.16 -3.26
C THR A 527 -13.23 -22.53 -1.79
N ALA A 528 -13.66 -23.77 -1.53
CA ALA A 528 -13.80 -24.29 -0.17
C ALA A 528 -12.46 -24.80 0.39
N ASN A 529 -11.53 -25.18 -0.49
CA ASN A 529 -10.24 -25.71 -0.11
C ASN A 529 -9.27 -24.59 0.23
N ILE A 530 -8.38 -24.84 1.19
CA ILE A 530 -7.38 -23.89 1.66
C ILE A 530 -6.00 -24.42 1.29
N TYR A 531 -5.16 -23.53 0.76
CA TYR A 531 -3.75 -23.80 0.55
C TYR A 531 -2.92 -22.72 1.24
N LYS A 532 -2.17 -23.13 2.27
CA LYS A 532 -1.42 -22.21 3.14
C LYS A 532 -2.33 -21.12 3.70
N ASP A 533 -2.12 -19.86 3.36
CA ASP A 533 -2.91 -18.69 3.79
C ASP A 533 -4.05 -18.32 2.81
N GLU A 534 -4.18 -19.03 1.69
CA GLU A 534 -5.16 -18.79 0.64
C GLU A 534 -6.39 -19.73 0.74
N PRO A 535 -7.62 -19.27 0.41
CA PRO A 535 -7.98 -17.93 -0.03
C PRO A 535 -7.79 -16.89 1.09
N GLN A 536 -7.17 -15.76 0.77
CA GLN A 536 -7.01 -14.67 1.73
C GLN A 536 -8.37 -14.15 2.20
N SER A 537 -8.63 -14.24 3.50
CA SER A 537 -9.74 -13.55 4.15
C SER A 537 -9.23 -12.27 4.80
N TYR A 538 -9.86 -11.12 4.52
CA TYR A 538 -9.47 -9.83 5.11
C TYR A 538 -9.73 -9.79 6.63
N ILE A 539 -10.71 -10.56 7.15
CA ILE A 539 -11.06 -10.62 8.57
C ILE A 539 -11.63 -12.01 8.90
N GLY A 540 -10.90 -12.80 9.67
CA GLY A 540 -11.37 -14.09 10.21
C GLY A 540 -10.88 -15.32 9.44
N LYS A 541 -11.32 -16.51 9.86
CA LYS A 541 -10.88 -17.80 9.27
C LYS A 541 -11.50 -18.02 7.88
N PRO A 542 -10.79 -18.70 6.97
CA PRO A 542 -11.30 -19.08 5.67
C PRO A 542 -12.51 -20.04 5.82
N PRO A 543 -13.38 -20.11 4.81
CA PRO A 543 -13.21 -19.45 3.52
C PRO A 543 -13.55 -17.94 3.59
N GLY A 544 -14.42 -17.49 4.51
CA GLY A 544 -14.68 -16.06 4.76
C GLY A 544 -15.00 -15.23 3.50
N LEU A 545 -15.52 -15.89 2.45
CA LEU A 545 -15.63 -15.38 1.07
C LEU A 545 -16.82 -14.44 0.92
N THR A 546 -16.71 -13.26 1.52
CA THR A 546 -17.71 -12.20 1.37
C THR A 546 -17.03 -10.94 0.85
N THR A 547 -17.77 -10.14 0.11
CA THR A 547 -17.31 -8.88 -0.45
C THR A 547 -17.87 -7.72 0.34
N ARG A 548 -17.02 -6.78 0.75
CA ARG A 548 -17.43 -5.45 1.20
C ARG A 548 -16.42 -4.46 0.62
N LEU A 549 -16.77 -3.78 -0.47
CA LEU A 549 -15.92 -2.78 -1.11
C LEU A 549 -16.50 -1.38 -0.90
N PHE A 550 -15.62 -0.39 -0.83
CA PHE A 550 -15.97 1.03 -0.75
C PHE A 550 -15.68 1.70 -2.08
N LEU A 551 -16.71 2.31 -2.66
CA LEU A 551 -16.63 3.04 -3.92
C LEU A 551 -16.88 4.52 -3.66
N ARG A 552 -15.86 5.37 -3.89
CA ARG A 552 -16.02 6.84 -3.77
C ARG A 552 -16.79 7.39 -4.98
N LEU A 553 -17.60 8.43 -4.75
CA LEU A 553 -18.31 9.12 -5.83
C LEU A 553 -17.49 10.27 -6.42
N GLY A 554 -17.72 10.56 -7.70
CA GLY A 554 -17.19 11.74 -8.38
C GLY A 554 -17.83 13.02 -7.85
N ASP A 555 -17.07 14.10 -7.91
CA ASP A 555 -17.50 15.46 -7.56
C ASP A 555 -17.93 16.24 -8.81
N GLY A 556 -18.89 17.16 -8.64
CA GLY A 556 -19.42 17.98 -9.73
C GLY A 556 -20.00 17.12 -10.86
N ASP A 557 -19.55 17.36 -12.09
CA ASP A 557 -20.01 16.64 -13.28
C ASP A 557 -19.28 15.30 -13.53
N LYS A 558 -18.32 14.92 -12.68
CA LYS A 558 -17.60 13.66 -12.83
C LYS A 558 -18.52 12.49 -12.50
N ASP A 559 -18.48 11.47 -13.34
CA ASP A 559 -19.17 10.21 -13.09
C ASP A 559 -18.20 9.21 -12.42
N THR A 560 -18.76 8.18 -11.79
CA THR A 560 -18.01 7.09 -11.17
C THR A 560 -18.20 5.82 -12.00
N LEU A 561 -17.11 5.15 -12.30
CA LEU A 561 -17.11 3.84 -12.97
C LEU A 561 -16.63 2.75 -12.01
N CYS A 562 -17.15 1.55 -12.19
CA CYS A 562 -16.73 0.38 -11.44
C CYS A 562 -16.79 -0.87 -12.34
N HIS A 563 -15.78 -1.73 -12.20
CA HIS A 563 -15.71 -3.04 -12.83
C HIS A 563 -15.53 -4.10 -11.75
N LEU A 564 -16.49 -5.01 -11.63
CA LEU A 564 -16.44 -6.11 -10.69
C LEU A 564 -16.14 -7.41 -11.44
N VAL A 565 -15.17 -8.18 -10.96
CA VAL A 565 -14.85 -9.52 -11.46
C VAL A 565 -15.25 -10.52 -10.40
N TYR A 566 -15.86 -11.63 -10.82
CA TYR A 566 -16.14 -12.78 -9.97
C TYR A 566 -15.18 -13.94 -10.32
N PRO A 567 -13.89 -13.84 -9.95
CA PRO A 567 -12.92 -14.89 -10.24
C PRO A 567 -13.23 -16.14 -9.40
N ALA A 568 -13.02 -17.34 -9.93
CA ALA A 568 -13.25 -18.57 -9.19
C ALA A 568 -12.19 -19.63 -9.53
N SER A 569 -11.42 -20.04 -8.53
CA SER A 569 -10.40 -21.08 -8.69
C SER A 569 -11.02 -22.45 -8.90
N THR A 570 -12.16 -22.72 -8.24
CA THR A 570 -13.00 -23.90 -8.46
C THR A 570 -14.45 -23.46 -8.69
N PRO A 571 -15.32 -24.29 -9.30
CA PRO A 571 -16.74 -23.96 -9.40
C PRO A 571 -17.33 -23.60 -8.02
N TRP A 572 -18.01 -22.45 -7.94
CA TRP A 572 -18.67 -21.94 -6.73
C TRP A 572 -20.18 -21.79 -6.97
N HIS A 573 -20.82 -20.78 -6.35
CA HIS A 573 -22.18 -20.39 -6.69
C HIS A 573 -22.26 -19.90 -8.14
N GLU A 574 -23.27 -20.35 -8.89
CA GLU A 574 -23.45 -20.01 -10.31
C GLU A 574 -23.53 -18.50 -10.56
N THR A 575 -24.14 -17.76 -9.64
CA THR A 575 -24.24 -16.30 -9.69
C THR A 575 -23.97 -15.68 -8.33
N SER A 576 -23.42 -14.47 -8.35
CA SER A 576 -23.25 -13.62 -7.18
C SER A 576 -24.60 -13.08 -6.69
N ASP A 577 -24.61 -12.60 -5.45
CA ASP A 577 -25.73 -11.89 -4.84
C ASP A 577 -25.27 -10.51 -4.36
N THR A 578 -25.04 -9.63 -5.33
CA THR A 578 -24.33 -8.37 -5.10
C THR A 578 -25.31 -7.22 -4.90
N HIS A 579 -25.16 -6.52 -3.77
CA HIS A 579 -25.91 -5.32 -3.44
C HIS A 579 -25.03 -4.08 -3.58
N LEU A 580 -25.50 -3.11 -4.36
CA LEU A 580 -24.91 -1.79 -4.53
C LEU A 580 -25.70 -0.80 -3.71
N ILE A 581 -25.17 -0.40 -2.56
CA ILE A 581 -25.88 0.41 -1.56
C ILE A 581 -25.33 1.84 -1.59
N LEU A 582 -26.10 2.78 -2.12
CA LEU A 582 -25.75 4.20 -2.15
C LEU A 582 -25.97 4.82 -0.78
N HIS A 583 -24.92 5.46 -0.26
CA HIS A 583 -24.92 6.17 1.00
C HIS A 583 -24.77 7.67 0.76
N ASN A 584 -25.51 8.46 1.55
CA ASN A 584 -25.42 9.91 1.55
C ASN A 584 -24.25 10.42 2.41
N ALA A 585 -24.10 11.75 2.49
CA ALA A 585 -23.05 12.40 3.28
C ALA A 585 -23.11 12.17 4.80
N ASN A 586 -24.23 11.65 5.32
CA ASN A 586 -24.38 11.23 6.71
C ASN A 586 -24.13 9.72 6.90
N GLY A 587 -23.69 9.01 5.86
CA GLY A 587 -23.47 7.56 5.90
C GLY A 587 -24.77 6.76 6.00
N GLU A 588 -25.91 7.34 5.60
CA GLU A 588 -27.20 6.66 5.59
C GLU A 588 -27.47 6.06 4.21
N PRO A 589 -27.99 4.83 4.10
CA PRO A 589 -28.37 4.25 2.83
C PRO A 589 -29.60 4.98 2.25
N VAL A 590 -29.50 5.47 1.01
CA VAL A 590 -30.55 6.23 0.33
C VAL A 590 -31.11 5.55 -0.92
N ALA A 591 -30.40 4.55 -1.44
CA ALA A 591 -30.84 3.67 -2.52
C ALA A 591 -30.05 2.35 -2.50
N GLU A 592 -30.63 1.30 -3.07
CA GLU A 592 -30.01 -0.01 -3.17
C GLU A 592 -30.43 -0.70 -4.47
N HIS A 593 -29.44 -1.19 -5.23
CA HIS A 593 -29.66 -2.00 -6.43
C HIS A 593 -29.00 -3.35 -6.28
N ARG A 594 -29.70 -4.41 -6.72
CA ARG A 594 -29.19 -5.77 -6.70
C ARG A 594 -28.77 -6.18 -8.10
N ILE A 595 -27.55 -6.68 -8.25
CA ILE A 595 -27.01 -7.23 -9.51
C ILE A 595 -26.58 -8.67 -9.30
N LYS A 596 -26.45 -9.41 -10.41
CA LYS A 596 -25.93 -10.77 -10.43
C LYS A 596 -24.79 -10.86 -11.43
N ILE A 597 -23.67 -11.43 -11.02
CA ILE A 597 -22.50 -11.69 -11.84
C ILE A 597 -22.34 -13.20 -11.92
N ASN A 598 -22.18 -13.76 -13.12
CA ASN A 598 -21.94 -15.19 -13.26
C ASN A 598 -20.57 -15.56 -12.66
N CYS A 599 -20.47 -16.78 -12.12
CA CYS A 599 -19.19 -17.33 -11.67
C CYS A 599 -18.18 -17.32 -12.82
N GLY A 600 -17.02 -16.70 -12.61
CA GLY A 600 -16.00 -16.52 -13.64
C GLY A 600 -16.29 -15.38 -14.62
N GLY A 601 -17.36 -14.60 -14.42
CA GLY A 601 -17.73 -13.43 -15.21
C GLY A 601 -17.36 -12.10 -14.57
N SER A 602 -17.85 -11.00 -15.16
CA SER A 602 -17.61 -9.64 -14.66
C SER A 602 -18.77 -8.70 -14.99
N HIS A 603 -18.74 -7.50 -14.41
CA HIS A 603 -19.77 -6.49 -14.61
C HIS A 603 -19.19 -5.08 -14.54
N PHE A 604 -19.27 -4.35 -15.66
CA PHE A 604 -18.98 -2.93 -15.73
C PHE A 604 -20.26 -2.11 -15.53
N TRP A 605 -20.18 -1.04 -14.74
CA TRP A 605 -21.30 -0.11 -14.56
C TRP A 605 -20.81 1.31 -14.23
N ARG A 606 -21.70 2.29 -14.44
CA ARG A 606 -21.49 3.70 -14.08
C ARG A 606 -22.54 4.17 -13.08
N TYR A 607 -22.15 5.03 -12.16
CA TYR A 607 -23.01 5.57 -11.12
C TYR A 607 -24.23 6.31 -11.69
N HIS A 608 -24.02 7.14 -12.71
CA HIS A 608 -25.12 7.87 -13.35
C HIS A 608 -26.09 6.98 -14.14
N ASP A 609 -25.68 5.77 -14.52
CA ASP A 609 -26.55 4.79 -15.18
C ASP A 609 -27.26 3.89 -14.16
N MET A 610 -26.58 3.55 -13.06
CA MET A 610 -27.09 2.63 -12.03
C MET A 610 -28.12 3.27 -11.10
N PHE A 611 -27.91 4.51 -10.67
CA PHE A 611 -28.81 5.20 -9.75
C PHE A 611 -29.53 6.32 -10.47
N SER A 612 -30.85 6.41 -10.35
CA SER A 612 -31.68 7.45 -10.98
C SER A 612 -31.34 8.86 -10.48
N PRO A 613 -31.63 9.94 -11.24
CA PRO A 613 -31.43 11.31 -10.77
C PRO A 613 -32.07 11.61 -9.41
N GLU A 614 -33.23 11.00 -9.12
CA GLU A 614 -33.91 11.13 -7.83
C GLU A 614 -33.09 10.50 -6.70
N GLU A 615 -32.59 9.27 -6.87
CA GLU A 615 -31.74 8.61 -5.88
C GLU A 615 -30.44 9.38 -5.65
N ARG A 616 -29.80 9.85 -6.72
CA ARG A 616 -28.57 10.64 -6.65
C ARG A 616 -28.77 11.96 -5.91
N SER A 617 -29.93 12.60 -6.04
CA SER A 617 -30.24 13.85 -5.33
C SER A 617 -30.28 13.70 -3.81
N ARG A 618 -30.43 12.47 -3.29
CA ARG A 618 -30.48 12.17 -1.84
C ARG A 618 -29.08 12.01 -1.23
N VAL A 619 -28.03 12.00 -2.05
CA VAL A 619 -26.64 11.91 -1.56
C VAL A 619 -26.24 13.16 -0.80
N SER A 620 -26.67 14.31 -1.30
CA SER A 620 -26.39 15.62 -0.72
C SER A 620 -27.23 15.83 0.55
N VAL A 621 -26.57 16.13 1.67
CA VAL A 621 -27.24 16.47 2.93
C VAL A 621 -26.62 17.72 3.54
N ASP A 622 -27.43 18.72 3.84
CA ASP A 622 -27.00 20.00 4.43
C ASP A 622 -25.83 20.66 3.68
N GLY A 623 -25.83 20.56 2.34
CA GLY A 623 -24.77 21.10 1.48
C GLY A 623 -23.47 20.28 1.45
N LYS A 624 -23.45 19.09 2.05
CA LYS A 624 -22.36 18.13 1.91
C LYS A 624 -22.66 17.15 0.78
N ASP A 625 -21.79 17.10 -0.22
CA ASP A 625 -21.95 16.25 -1.41
C ASP A 625 -21.00 15.04 -1.41
N VAL A 626 -20.59 14.58 -0.23
CA VAL A 626 -19.62 13.48 -0.10
C VAL A 626 -20.38 12.17 0.11
N GLY A 627 -20.81 11.51 -0.97
CA GLY A 627 -21.42 10.18 -0.91
C GLY A 627 -20.46 9.04 -1.25
N TYR A 628 -20.94 7.80 -1.11
CA TYR A 628 -20.22 6.59 -1.51
C TYR A 628 -21.18 5.43 -1.77
N VAL A 629 -20.71 4.40 -2.47
CA VAL A 629 -21.44 3.13 -2.63
C VAL A 629 -20.71 2.03 -1.85
N ILE A 630 -21.46 1.23 -1.10
CA ILE A 630 -20.98 -0.04 -0.55
C ILE A 630 -21.40 -1.15 -1.48
N ILE A 631 -20.42 -1.93 -1.94
CA ILE A 631 -20.65 -3.15 -2.70
C ILE A 631 -20.57 -4.31 -1.72
N ARG A 632 -21.70 -4.98 -1.47
CA ARG A 632 -21.81 -6.08 -0.52
C ARG A 632 -22.23 -7.36 -1.23
N ASP A 633 -21.51 -8.44 -0.98
CA ASP A 633 -21.92 -9.79 -1.37
C ASP A 633 -21.56 -10.77 -0.25
N THR A 634 -22.47 -11.65 0.11
CA THR A 634 -22.26 -12.69 1.14
C THR A 634 -22.10 -14.10 0.58
N SER A 635 -22.29 -14.27 -0.73
CA SER A 635 -22.16 -15.53 -1.46
C SER A 635 -20.73 -15.72 -1.99
N CYS A 636 -20.04 -14.65 -2.40
CA CYS A 636 -18.71 -14.74 -2.98
C CYS A 636 -17.80 -13.54 -2.66
N ARG A 637 -16.49 -13.75 -2.90
CA ARG A 637 -15.47 -12.70 -2.99
C ARG A 637 -15.39 -12.17 -4.42
N LEU A 638 -15.68 -10.89 -4.60
CA LEU A 638 -15.49 -10.17 -5.85
C LEU A 638 -14.16 -9.42 -5.80
N PHE A 639 -13.58 -9.21 -6.97
CA PHE A 639 -12.44 -8.32 -7.16
C PHE A 639 -12.90 -7.08 -7.91
N GLY A 640 -12.61 -5.89 -7.37
CA GLY A 640 -13.18 -4.64 -7.88
C GLY A 640 -12.12 -3.69 -8.40
N PHE A 641 -12.45 -2.96 -9.45
CA PHE A 641 -11.71 -1.82 -9.97
C PHE A 641 -12.63 -0.62 -9.99
N HIS A 642 -12.11 0.55 -9.64
CA HIS A 642 -12.91 1.75 -9.63
C HIS A 642 -12.15 3.00 -10.02
N GLY A 643 -12.91 3.94 -10.56
CA GLY A 643 -12.38 5.21 -11.00
C GLY A 643 -13.44 6.29 -11.15
N LEU A 644 -12.97 7.46 -11.55
CA LEU A 644 -13.79 8.62 -11.91
C LEU A 644 -13.58 8.92 -13.39
N ILE A 645 -14.60 9.43 -14.06
CA ILE A 645 -14.55 9.85 -15.47
C ILE A 645 -15.08 11.26 -15.62
N ASN A 646 -14.31 12.09 -16.31
CA ASN A 646 -14.63 13.47 -16.63
C ASN A 646 -15.01 13.57 -18.12
N GLY A 647 -16.16 13.00 -18.46
CA GLY A 647 -16.64 12.89 -19.85
C GLY A 647 -15.58 12.32 -20.80
N ASP A 648 -15.34 13.01 -21.90
CA ASP A 648 -14.34 12.66 -22.92
C ASP A 648 -13.00 13.37 -22.71
N THR A 649 -12.68 13.80 -21.49
CA THR A 649 -11.44 14.54 -21.20
C THR A 649 -10.39 13.67 -20.52
N SER A 650 -10.79 12.99 -19.44
CA SER A 650 -9.90 12.20 -18.60
C SER A 650 -10.67 11.19 -17.76
N PHE A 651 -9.95 10.20 -17.24
CA PHE A 651 -10.48 9.23 -16.30
C PHE A 651 -9.34 8.65 -15.46
N CYS A 652 -9.67 8.13 -14.28
CA CYS A 652 -8.78 7.33 -13.46
C CYS A 652 -9.35 5.91 -13.28
N LEU A 653 -8.51 4.97 -12.88
CA LEU A 653 -8.89 3.60 -12.55
C LEU A 653 -7.81 2.99 -11.66
N ASP A 654 -8.21 2.34 -10.57
CA ASP A 654 -7.33 1.52 -9.75
C ASP A 654 -8.13 0.37 -9.10
N HIS A 655 -7.45 -0.68 -8.66
CA HIS A 655 -8.06 -1.77 -7.91
C HIS A 655 -8.59 -1.30 -6.54
N MET A 656 -9.62 -1.99 -6.03
CA MET A 656 -10.28 -1.67 -4.77
C MET A 656 -9.80 -2.58 -3.63
N PHE A 657 -9.71 -2.04 -2.42
CA PHE A 657 -9.54 -2.82 -1.20
C PHE A 657 -10.87 -3.15 -0.52
N GLY A 658 -10.94 -4.32 0.12
CA GLY A 658 -12.03 -4.66 1.03
C GLY A 658 -12.04 -3.74 2.25
N PHE A 659 -13.22 -3.28 2.69
CA PHE A 659 -13.42 -2.43 3.87
C PHE A 659 -13.73 -3.25 5.12
#